data_AF-E7RM27-F1
#
_entry.id   AF-E7RM27-F1
#
_cell.length_a   1.000
_cell.length_b   1.000
_cell.length_c   1.000
_cell.angle_alpha   90.00
_cell.angle_beta   90.00
_cell.angle_gamma   90.00
#
_symmetry.space_group_name_H-M   'P 1'
#
loop_
_entity.id
_entity.type
_entity.pdbx_description
1 polymer ?
#
loop_
_entity_poly.entity_id
_entity_poly.type
_entity_poly.pdbx_seq_one_letter_code
_entity_poly.pdbx_strand_id
1 'polypeptide(L)'
;MRSLIFPLIIKFKRMKHYQFIILTVFFPLFTMNCMADDWDTYPDTWVAVDELGREVYSSDTQGITADKENGHGHVVGLFYYLWHGSHLINNTGQIYDVTEILKKNTDNPQWGPIHEMHWWGRPILDYYKAGDPFVLEKHMQMICDAGVDFLFFDVTNAFTYPEVVKQIMQEIDRRQNLGMKVPKLCFMVHSFTQNTVQNLYDDFYSKSQYDKYWYTFKGKPLILGNKAEVTSQTLLDRFTWRNSWAWMNGAKSDEWSWLEYYPQAPGWSGTRLNKEQISVSTAQHSSTKVGKSYHNGTEPPLLPNATTLYTGQGLYYSEQWKQAHKVNPQHIMITQFNEWQAMRFIAGGSDGFGVNDVRPCGKHVNGESVFVDTYNAEFNRDIEPSRDSTMRDNYLMQTISNIRQYKGVRNIPIPSPAKTITLNGDMAQWVDVEPEYRDDKCDVVHRNYQNYTGYTTLENKTGRNDFIVAKVTKDTKNIYFYIQTHDNISNLTAFTKQWMMLYLNTDTCYKTGWEGYDYMVTRDKVTRKYSLMRNISNQYKWENLGEITRYVEGNKMYFAISRSLLGMDGGKECDIDFKWADNTPDNPNILDFYIDGDVAPNGRFNYRYKGSAISTTSIKNINVEQDIIANIRSCHYKNGKIQLNIQALNDGKSSITVYSQNGELISRKNLRLIHGDNAVWLNASRQPVIVQITQNGKSKICKVL
;
A
#
# COMPACT_ATOMS: atom_id res chain seq x y z
N MET A 1 -40.92 35.08 -0.88
CA MET A 1 -41.71 36.03 -1.71
C MET A 1 -40.75 36.68 -2.70
N ARG A 2 -40.79 36.35 -4.00
CA ARG A 2 -41.64 36.85 -5.11
C ARG A 2 -41.08 38.11 -5.80
N SER A 3 -40.66 37.99 -7.08
CA SER A 3 -40.58 39.02 -8.14
C SER A 3 -40.14 38.35 -9.45
N LEU A 4 -40.46 38.79 -10.67
CA LEU A 4 -41.66 39.37 -11.29
C LEU A 4 -41.53 39.01 -12.80
N ILE A 5 -42.64 38.71 -13.48
CA ILE A 5 -42.76 38.40 -14.92
C ILE A 5 -43.19 39.66 -15.68
N PHE A 6 -42.74 39.84 -16.94
CA PHE A 6 -43.54 40.32 -18.10
C PHE A 6 -42.76 40.15 -19.42
N PRO A 7 -43.43 39.76 -20.55
CA PRO A 7 -42.88 39.94 -21.89
C PRO A 7 -43.80 40.74 -22.84
N LEU A 8 -43.24 41.24 -23.95
CA LEU A 8 -43.96 41.90 -25.05
C LEU A 8 -43.66 41.20 -26.39
N ILE A 9 -44.71 41.02 -27.21
CA ILE A 9 -44.77 40.37 -28.53
C ILE A 9 -44.67 41.43 -29.63
N ILE A 10 -44.01 41.16 -30.79
CA ILE A 10 -44.37 41.79 -32.09
C ILE A 10 -44.19 40.85 -33.32
N LYS A 11 -45.35 40.56 -33.95
CA LYS A 11 -45.79 40.47 -35.38
C LYS A 11 -45.13 39.60 -36.49
N PHE A 12 -46.05 38.96 -37.22
CA PHE A 12 -45.96 38.16 -38.46
C PHE A 12 -46.21 38.95 -39.77
N LYS A 13 -45.72 38.43 -40.91
CA LYS A 13 -46.45 38.35 -42.21
C LYS A 13 -45.81 37.32 -43.18
N ARG A 14 -46.56 36.24 -43.51
CA ARG A 14 -47.05 35.74 -44.84
C ARG A 14 -45.96 35.50 -45.92
N MET A 15 -45.82 34.32 -46.57
CA MET A 15 -46.83 33.60 -47.38
C MET A 15 -46.30 32.25 -47.96
N LYS A 16 -47.25 31.28 -48.12
CA LYS A 16 -47.43 30.22 -49.15
C LYS A 16 -46.53 28.96 -49.25
N HIS A 17 -47.14 27.88 -48.74
CA HIS A 17 -47.23 26.46 -49.16
C HIS A 17 -46.18 25.81 -50.08
N TYR A 18 -45.51 24.78 -49.53
CA TYR A 18 -45.32 23.45 -50.13
C TYR A 18 -45.52 22.38 -49.05
N GLN A 19 -46.17 21.26 -49.41
CA GLN A 19 -46.34 20.10 -48.53
C GLN A 19 -44.96 19.54 -48.14
N PHE A 20 -44.67 19.46 -46.84
CA PHE A 20 -43.57 18.65 -46.32
C PHE A 20 -44.15 17.40 -45.66
N ILE A 21 -43.73 16.24 -46.17
CA ILE A 21 -43.77 14.96 -45.45
C ILE A 21 -42.87 15.15 -44.22
N ILE A 22 -43.44 15.19 -43.02
CA ILE A 22 -42.65 15.13 -41.78
C ILE A 22 -42.25 13.67 -41.59
N LEU A 23 -41.02 13.36 -41.97
CA LEU A 23 -40.34 12.16 -41.53
C LEU A 23 -39.95 12.39 -40.06
N THR A 24 -40.76 11.89 -39.12
CA THR A 24 -40.44 11.91 -37.70
C THR A 24 -39.32 10.91 -37.45
N VAL A 25 -38.07 11.36 -37.59
CA VAL A 25 -36.91 10.59 -37.14
C VAL A 25 -36.94 10.58 -35.62
N PHE A 26 -37.38 9.46 -35.05
CA PHE A 26 -37.10 9.12 -33.66
C PHE A 26 -35.57 9.00 -33.52
N PHE A 27 -34.92 10.03 -33.00
CA PHE A 27 -33.58 9.88 -32.45
C PHE A 27 -33.72 9.08 -31.14
N PRO A 28 -33.19 7.86 -31.03
CA PRO A 28 -33.03 7.25 -29.73
C PRO A 28 -32.02 8.12 -28.97
N LEU A 29 -32.47 8.72 -27.87
CA LEU A 29 -31.59 9.20 -26.81
C LEU A 29 -30.83 7.98 -26.28
N PHE A 30 -29.76 7.59 -26.96
CA PHE A 30 -28.71 6.80 -26.36
C PHE A 30 -28.09 7.69 -25.30
N THR A 31 -28.48 7.48 -24.04
CA THR A 31 -27.59 7.76 -22.92
C THR A 31 -26.36 6.88 -23.14
N MET A 32 -25.35 7.41 -23.83
CA MET A 32 -24.01 6.88 -23.70
C MET A 32 -23.68 7.02 -22.22
N ASN A 33 -23.74 5.92 -21.48
CA ASN A 33 -22.97 5.81 -20.25
C ASN A 33 -21.52 6.00 -20.70
N CYS A 34 -21.03 7.23 -20.60
CA CYS A 34 -19.60 7.50 -20.62
C CYS A 34 -19.06 6.70 -19.43
N MET A 35 -18.55 5.49 -19.68
CA MET A 35 -17.73 4.81 -18.69
C MET A 35 -16.58 5.76 -18.43
N ALA A 36 -16.37 6.13 -17.16
CA ALA A 36 -15.21 6.94 -16.78
C ALA A 36 -13.95 6.26 -17.32
N ASP A 37 -13.00 7.06 -17.82
CA ASP A 37 -11.70 6.54 -18.23
C ASP A 37 -11.06 5.77 -17.07
N ASP A 38 -10.47 4.62 -17.36
CA ASP A 38 -9.76 3.80 -16.38
C ASP A 38 -8.65 4.63 -15.71
N TRP A 39 -8.72 4.73 -14.37
CA TRP A 39 -7.82 5.54 -13.55
C TRP A 39 -7.01 4.66 -12.60
N ASP A 40 -6.01 3.99 -13.18
CA ASP A 40 -5.00 3.26 -12.43
C ASP A 40 -3.92 4.23 -11.90
N THR A 41 -3.63 4.15 -10.60
CA THR A 41 -2.59 4.94 -9.90
C THR A 41 -1.21 4.28 -9.98
N TYR A 42 -1.13 3.06 -10.53
CA TYR A 42 0.10 2.29 -10.69
C TYR A 42 0.83 1.95 -9.37
N PRO A 43 0.12 1.53 -8.29
CA PRO A 43 0.72 1.47 -6.96
C PRO A 43 1.81 0.40 -6.82
N ASP A 44 1.81 -0.64 -7.65
CA ASP A 44 2.88 -1.65 -7.74
C ASP A 44 4.19 -1.12 -8.35
N THR A 45 4.19 0.08 -8.93
CA THR A 45 5.40 0.79 -9.40
C THR A 45 6.01 1.71 -8.34
N TRP A 46 5.28 1.99 -7.25
CA TRP A 46 5.76 2.88 -6.19
C TRP A 46 6.78 2.18 -5.29
N VAL A 47 7.68 2.95 -4.71
CA VAL A 47 8.76 2.45 -3.83
C VAL A 47 8.56 2.94 -2.40
N ALA A 48 8.99 2.15 -1.42
CA ALA A 48 8.87 2.47 -0.01
C ALA A 48 9.88 1.68 0.82
N VAL A 49 10.21 2.21 1.98
CA VAL A 49 11.00 1.53 3.01
C VAL A 49 10.27 1.68 4.33
N ASP A 50 10.04 0.56 5.00
CA ASP A 50 9.41 0.58 6.33
C ASP A 50 10.38 0.99 7.43
N GLU A 51 9.89 1.06 8.68
CA GLU A 51 10.66 1.54 9.84
C GLU A 51 11.83 0.62 10.20
N LEU A 52 11.82 -0.61 9.69
CA LEU A 52 12.89 -1.59 9.90
C LEU A 52 13.95 -1.54 8.79
N GLY A 53 13.79 -0.63 7.82
CA GLY A 53 14.68 -0.53 6.68
C GLY A 53 14.43 -1.58 5.60
N ARG A 54 13.26 -2.24 5.59
CA ARG A 54 12.90 -3.23 4.56
C ARG A 54 12.31 -2.50 3.37
N GLU A 55 12.93 -2.68 2.21
CA GLU A 55 12.39 -2.16 0.95
C GLU A 55 11.22 -3.03 0.48
N VAL A 56 10.13 -2.40 0.05
CA VAL A 56 9.07 -3.12 -0.67
C VAL A 56 9.60 -3.56 -2.04
N TYR A 57 9.24 -4.77 -2.47
CA TYR A 57 9.65 -5.24 -3.79
C TYR A 57 9.16 -4.31 -4.90
N SER A 58 10.01 -4.10 -5.91
CA SER A 58 9.71 -3.33 -7.12
C SER A 58 10.36 -4.00 -8.34
N SER A 59 10.15 -3.45 -9.54
CA SER A 59 10.80 -3.98 -10.75
C SER A 59 12.33 -3.81 -10.74
N ASP A 60 12.87 -2.95 -9.88
CA ASP A 60 14.32 -2.84 -9.66
C ASP A 60 14.85 -4.04 -8.84
N THR A 61 13.98 -4.80 -8.17
CA THR A 61 14.37 -5.99 -7.41
C THR A 61 14.53 -7.20 -8.34
N GLN A 62 15.68 -7.88 -8.22
CA GLN A 62 15.96 -9.07 -9.03
C GLN A 62 14.89 -10.16 -8.86
N GLY A 63 14.34 -10.62 -9.98
CA GLY A 63 13.34 -11.71 -10.00
C GLY A 63 11.90 -11.28 -9.72
N ILE A 64 11.64 -9.97 -9.64
CA ILE A 64 10.29 -9.41 -9.51
C ILE A 64 9.92 -8.74 -10.83
N THR A 65 8.99 -9.34 -11.57
CA THR A 65 8.60 -8.91 -12.92
C THR A 65 7.09 -9.09 -13.13
N ALA A 66 6.53 -8.40 -14.14
CA ALA A 66 5.11 -8.43 -14.45
C ALA A 66 4.63 -9.73 -15.10
N ASP A 67 5.56 -10.50 -15.70
CA ASP A 67 5.31 -11.76 -16.41
C ASP A 67 5.41 -12.99 -15.50
N LYS A 68 5.41 -12.79 -14.18
CA LYS A 68 5.25 -13.91 -13.25
C LYS A 68 3.97 -14.67 -13.58
N GLU A 69 4.06 -15.99 -13.65
CA GLU A 69 2.92 -16.88 -13.92
C GLU A 69 1.71 -16.52 -13.04
N ASN A 70 1.98 -16.17 -11.78
CA ASN A 70 0.98 -15.77 -10.80
C ASN A 70 0.24 -14.47 -11.14
N GLY A 71 0.88 -13.54 -11.85
CA GLY A 71 0.25 -12.31 -12.35
C GLY A 71 -0.93 -12.58 -13.27
N HIS A 72 -1.09 -13.82 -13.75
CA HIS A 72 -2.18 -14.28 -14.60
C HIS A 72 -3.09 -15.27 -13.86
N GLY A 73 -3.91 -14.76 -12.92
CA GLY A 73 -5.04 -15.51 -12.35
C GLY A 73 -4.91 -15.97 -10.90
N HIS A 74 -3.85 -15.57 -10.19
CA HIS A 74 -3.77 -15.74 -8.74
C HIS A 74 -4.45 -14.56 -8.02
N VAL A 75 -5.10 -14.87 -6.90
CA VAL A 75 -5.99 -13.92 -6.20
C VAL A 75 -5.60 -13.83 -4.73
N VAL A 76 -5.69 -12.63 -4.16
CA VAL A 76 -5.44 -12.32 -2.76
C VAL A 76 -6.72 -11.75 -2.15
N GLY A 77 -7.25 -12.46 -1.16
CA GLY A 77 -8.35 -12.02 -0.30
C GLY A 77 -7.84 -11.46 1.02
N LEU A 78 -8.58 -10.52 1.61
CA LEU A 78 -8.26 -9.93 2.91
C LEU A 78 -9.46 -10.00 3.86
N PHE A 79 -9.24 -10.52 5.08
CA PHE A 79 -10.29 -10.61 6.09
C PHE A 79 -10.57 -9.22 6.67
N TYR A 80 -11.84 -8.79 6.62
CA TYR A 80 -12.25 -7.44 7.00
C TYR A 80 -13.47 -7.45 7.93
N TYR A 81 -13.43 -6.60 8.96
CA TYR A 81 -14.36 -6.61 10.09
C TYR A 81 -15.32 -5.43 10.06
N LEU A 82 -16.62 -5.72 10.29
CA LEU A 82 -17.73 -4.80 10.03
C LEU A 82 -18.40 -4.23 11.28
N TRP A 83 -17.91 -4.56 12.48
CA TRP A 83 -18.76 -4.51 13.66
C TRP A 83 -18.33 -3.55 14.76
N HIS A 84 -17.24 -2.80 14.59
CA HIS A 84 -16.77 -1.80 15.55
C HIS A 84 -17.90 -0.85 15.99
N GLY A 85 -18.25 -0.91 17.28
CA GLY A 85 -19.35 -0.14 17.88
C GLY A 85 -20.75 -0.78 17.84
N SER A 86 -20.89 -2.03 17.37
CA SER A 86 -22.19 -2.73 17.28
C SER A 86 -22.54 -3.53 18.53
N HIS A 87 -21.54 -3.94 19.31
CA HIS A 87 -21.68 -4.94 20.38
C HIS A 87 -21.28 -4.41 21.77
N LEU A 88 -21.46 -3.11 21.99
CA LEU A 88 -21.16 -2.49 23.28
C LEU A 88 -22.25 -2.85 24.29
N ILE A 89 -21.84 -3.25 25.49
CA ILE A 89 -22.76 -3.74 26.52
C ILE A 89 -23.18 -2.60 27.45
N ASN A 90 -22.22 -1.96 28.11
CA ASN A 90 -22.51 -0.87 29.04
C ASN A 90 -22.49 0.50 28.35
N ASN A 91 -21.67 0.62 27.30
CA ASN A 91 -21.47 1.82 26.49
C ASN A 91 -21.44 3.14 27.31
N THR A 92 -20.53 3.24 28.27
CA THR A 92 -20.39 4.42 29.14
C THR A 92 -19.70 5.61 28.47
N GLY A 93 -19.40 5.51 27.17
CA GLY A 93 -18.51 6.42 26.47
C GLY A 93 -17.01 6.19 26.74
N GLN A 94 -16.66 5.35 27.71
CA GLN A 94 -15.28 5.02 28.04
C GLN A 94 -14.64 4.15 26.95
N ILE A 95 -13.37 4.45 26.63
CA ILE A 95 -12.54 3.65 25.75
C ILE A 95 -11.67 2.71 26.59
N TYR A 96 -11.79 1.41 26.34
CA TYR A 96 -10.96 0.37 26.95
C TYR A 96 -9.88 -0.05 25.94
N ASP A 97 -8.70 0.55 26.05
CA ASP A 97 -7.51 0.20 25.26
C ASP A 97 -6.56 -0.61 26.13
N VAL A 98 -6.29 -1.86 25.74
CA VAL A 98 -5.43 -2.81 26.46
C VAL A 98 -4.00 -2.28 26.58
N THR A 99 -3.47 -1.68 25.53
CA THR A 99 -2.12 -1.10 25.53
C THR A 99 -2.03 0.03 26.55
N GLU A 100 -3.02 0.91 26.64
CA GLU A 100 -3.08 1.99 27.64
C GLU A 100 -3.34 1.49 29.07
N ILE A 101 -4.13 0.42 29.22
CA ILE A 101 -4.39 -0.23 30.51
C ILE A 101 -3.10 -0.86 31.05
N LEU A 102 -2.37 -1.61 30.22
CA LEU A 102 -1.13 -2.28 30.60
C LEU A 102 0.02 -1.29 30.85
N LYS A 103 0.08 -0.16 30.13
CA LYS A 103 1.04 0.93 30.40
C LYS A 103 0.90 1.48 31.82
N LYS A 104 -0.31 1.47 32.39
CA LYS A 104 -0.56 1.97 33.75
C LYS A 104 -0.17 0.96 34.82
N ASN A 105 -0.52 -0.31 34.64
CA ASN A 105 -0.21 -1.38 35.59
C ASN A 105 -0.36 -2.76 34.93
N THR A 106 0.72 -3.54 34.89
CA THR A 106 0.74 -4.91 34.35
C THR A 106 0.35 -5.99 35.36
N ASP A 107 0.54 -5.73 36.66
CA ASP A 107 0.35 -6.72 37.73
C ASP A 107 -1.10 -6.80 38.22
N ASN A 108 -1.79 -5.66 38.19
CA ASN A 108 -3.21 -5.52 38.50
C ASN A 108 -3.91 -4.52 37.55
N PRO A 109 -4.03 -4.88 36.27
CA PRO A 109 -4.56 -3.96 35.26
C PRO A 109 -6.05 -3.68 35.53
N GLN A 110 -6.44 -2.41 35.42
CA GLN A 110 -7.83 -1.98 35.59
C GLN A 110 -8.58 -2.20 34.28
N TRP A 111 -8.93 -3.45 34.01
CA TRP A 111 -9.47 -3.89 32.73
C TRP A 111 -10.76 -3.16 32.34
N GLY A 112 -11.69 -2.96 33.28
CA GLY A 112 -13.01 -2.38 32.99
C GLY A 112 -14.14 -3.37 33.27
N PRO A 113 -15.27 -3.31 32.55
CA PRO A 113 -16.37 -4.26 32.71
C PRO A 113 -16.08 -5.61 32.06
N ILE A 114 -16.78 -6.65 32.51
CA ILE A 114 -16.83 -7.96 31.86
C ILE A 114 -17.79 -7.85 30.68
N HIS A 115 -17.54 -8.62 29.61
CA HIS A 115 -18.29 -8.65 28.34
C HIS A 115 -18.26 -7.36 27.52
N GLU A 116 -17.53 -6.34 27.96
CA GLU A 116 -17.32 -5.13 27.17
C GLU A 116 -16.21 -5.32 26.12
N MET A 117 -16.31 -4.60 25.00
CA MET A 117 -15.31 -4.61 23.93
C MET A 117 -14.08 -3.79 24.29
N HIS A 118 -12.90 -4.40 24.16
CA HIS A 118 -11.60 -3.79 24.43
C HIS A 118 -10.76 -3.72 23.16
N TRP A 119 -10.21 -2.56 22.85
CA TRP A 119 -9.25 -2.36 21.78
C TRP A 119 -7.89 -2.92 22.18
N TRP A 120 -7.22 -3.70 21.32
CA TRP A 120 -5.86 -4.16 21.61
C TRP A 120 -4.84 -3.01 21.57
N GLY A 121 -5.14 -1.98 20.81
CA GLY A 121 -4.37 -0.75 20.67
C GLY A 121 -5.12 0.29 19.85
N ARG A 122 -4.46 1.40 19.51
CA ARG A 122 -5.07 2.52 18.80
C ARG A 122 -4.70 2.53 17.30
N PRO A 123 -5.67 2.45 16.38
CA PRO A 123 -5.44 2.66 14.94
C PRO A 123 -4.95 4.09 14.66
N ILE A 124 -4.24 4.28 13.54
CA ILE A 124 -3.86 5.64 13.11
C ILE A 124 -5.09 6.54 12.89
N LEU A 125 -6.20 5.95 12.43
CA LEU A 125 -7.50 6.57 12.19
C LEU A 125 -8.38 6.70 13.46
N ASP A 126 -7.78 6.50 14.63
CA ASP A 126 -8.43 6.59 15.95
C ASP A 126 -9.50 5.50 16.19
N TYR A 127 -10.18 5.53 17.34
CA TYR A 127 -11.18 4.51 17.73
C TYR A 127 -12.50 4.64 16.95
N TYR A 128 -12.44 4.33 15.66
CA TYR A 128 -13.52 4.55 14.72
C TYR A 128 -14.70 3.59 14.90
N LYS A 129 -15.88 4.05 14.50
CA LYS A 129 -17.06 3.19 14.34
C LYS A 129 -17.05 2.58 12.94
N ALA A 130 -17.48 1.32 12.81
CA ALA A 130 -17.63 0.70 11.50
C ALA A 130 -18.61 1.50 10.64
N GLY A 131 -18.28 1.67 9.37
CA GLY A 131 -19.11 2.46 8.45
C GLY A 131 -18.80 3.96 8.39
N ASP A 132 -17.82 4.44 9.14
CA ASP A 132 -17.31 5.81 9.00
C ASP A 132 -16.76 6.05 7.58
N PRO A 133 -17.36 6.94 6.76
CA PRO A 133 -16.96 7.13 5.37
C PRO A 133 -15.50 7.57 5.20
N PHE A 134 -14.96 8.37 6.14
CA PHE A 134 -13.57 8.80 6.10
C PHE A 134 -12.63 7.59 6.27
N VAL A 135 -12.98 6.68 7.17
CA VAL A 135 -12.20 5.47 7.42
C VAL A 135 -12.31 4.49 6.26
N LEU A 136 -13.52 4.31 5.70
CA LEU A 136 -13.71 3.45 4.54
C LEU A 136 -12.93 3.93 3.32
N GLU A 137 -12.86 5.24 3.08
CA GLU A 137 -12.04 5.83 2.01
C GLU A 137 -10.56 5.45 2.18
N LYS A 138 -9.98 5.77 3.35
CA LYS A 138 -8.57 5.47 3.65
C LYS A 138 -8.25 3.98 3.67
N HIS A 139 -9.19 3.15 4.14
CA HIS A 139 -9.05 1.70 4.06
C HIS A 139 -9.02 1.22 2.61
N MET A 140 -9.94 1.68 1.76
CA MET A 140 -9.98 1.28 0.35
C MET A 140 -8.72 1.71 -0.39
N GLN A 141 -8.18 2.89 -0.08
CA GLN A 141 -6.88 3.35 -0.58
C GLN A 141 -5.77 2.34 -0.23
N MET A 142 -5.56 2.06 1.06
CA MET A 142 -4.54 1.11 1.52
C MET A 142 -4.72 -0.31 0.94
N ILE A 143 -5.96 -0.78 0.83
CA ILE A 143 -6.30 -2.12 0.31
C ILE A 143 -6.02 -2.23 -1.19
N CYS A 144 -6.37 -1.19 -1.97
CA CYS A 144 -6.11 -1.15 -3.40
C CYS A 144 -4.61 -1.01 -3.70
N ASP A 145 -3.92 -0.16 -2.96
CA ASP A 145 -2.46 0.03 -3.10
C ASP A 145 -1.69 -1.25 -2.78
N ALA A 146 -2.23 -2.08 -1.88
CA ALA A 146 -1.66 -3.37 -1.56
C ALA A 146 -1.87 -4.45 -2.63
N GLY A 147 -2.76 -4.23 -3.61
CA GLY A 147 -3.08 -5.20 -4.66
C GLY A 147 -3.97 -6.35 -4.17
N VAL A 148 -4.85 -6.09 -3.20
CA VAL A 148 -5.89 -7.03 -2.74
C VAL A 148 -7.05 -7.06 -3.73
N ASP A 149 -7.51 -8.26 -4.10
CA ASP A 149 -8.57 -8.41 -5.12
C ASP A 149 -9.98 -8.52 -4.53
N PHE A 150 -10.10 -9.04 -3.31
CA PHE A 150 -11.40 -9.12 -2.63
C PHE A 150 -11.29 -9.05 -1.11
N LEU A 151 -12.36 -8.55 -0.49
CA LEU A 151 -12.57 -8.60 0.94
C LEU A 151 -13.51 -9.75 1.27
N PHE A 152 -13.23 -10.48 2.33
CA PHE A 152 -14.18 -11.42 2.91
C PHE A 152 -14.56 -10.95 4.31
N PHE A 153 -15.86 -10.85 4.57
CA PHE A 153 -16.39 -10.24 5.79
C PHE A 153 -16.70 -11.24 6.87
N ASP A 154 -16.35 -10.88 8.10
CA ASP A 154 -16.73 -11.66 9.29
C ASP A 154 -18.21 -11.45 9.63
N VAL A 155 -19.01 -12.51 9.43
CA VAL A 155 -20.38 -12.63 9.94
C VAL A 155 -20.58 -13.99 10.62
N THR A 156 -19.51 -14.54 11.18
CA THR A 156 -19.46 -15.89 11.78
C THR A 156 -20.38 -16.05 13.00
N ASN A 157 -20.72 -14.94 13.66
CA ASN A 157 -21.65 -14.89 14.79
C ASN A 157 -23.11 -14.56 14.39
N ALA A 158 -23.48 -14.78 13.13
CA ALA A 158 -24.83 -14.60 12.58
C ALA A 158 -25.37 -13.15 12.47
N PHE A 159 -24.56 -12.13 12.79
CA PHE A 159 -24.87 -10.72 12.52
C PHE A 159 -24.33 -10.30 11.15
N THR A 160 -25.17 -9.74 10.27
CA THR A 160 -24.83 -9.48 8.86
C THR A 160 -24.48 -8.02 8.50
N TYR A 161 -24.66 -7.09 9.43
CA TYR A 161 -24.29 -5.66 9.32
C TYR A 161 -24.67 -4.97 7.99
N PRO A 162 -25.92 -5.07 7.50
CA PRO A 162 -26.27 -4.66 6.15
C PRO A 162 -26.02 -3.17 5.87
N GLU A 163 -26.15 -2.30 6.88
CA GLU A 163 -25.89 -0.86 6.70
C GLU A 163 -24.40 -0.55 6.51
N VAL A 164 -23.50 -1.24 7.23
CA VAL A 164 -22.05 -1.09 7.04
C VAL A 164 -21.63 -1.64 5.67
N VAL A 165 -22.21 -2.77 5.25
CA VAL A 165 -21.97 -3.34 3.90
C VAL A 165 -22.40 -2.34 2.82
N LYS A 166 -23.56 -1.69 2.96
CA LYS A 166 -24.02 -0.65 2.02
C LYS A 166 -23.08 0.55 1.97
N GLN A 167 -22.50 0.98 3.09
CA GLN A 167 -21.52 2.07 3.12
C GLN A 167 -20.22 1.68 2.39
N ILE A 168 -19.78 0.43 2.51
CA ILE A 168 -18.65 -0.09 1.71
C ILE A 168 -19.01 -0.10 0.21
N MET A 169 -20.22 -0.55 -0.14
CA MET A 169 -20.70 -0.52 -1.54
C MET A 169 -20.77 0.89 -2.11
N GLN A 170 -21.15 1.89 -1.29
CA GLN A 170 -21.17 3.30 -1.67
C GLN A 170 -19.76 3.82 -1.98
N GLU A 171 -18.77 3.46 -1.17
CA GLU A 171 -17.37 3.82 -1.46
C GLU A 171 -16.86 3.10 -2.71
N ILE A 172 -17.21 1.82 -2.91
CA ILE A 172 -16.90 1.10 -4.15
C ILE A 172 -17.51 1.82 -5.37
N ASP A 173 -18.77 2.23 -5.28
CA ASP A 173 -19.45 2.96 -6.36
C ASP A 173 -18.76 4.30 -6.64
N ARG A 174 -18.39 5.04 -5.60
CA ARG A 174 -17.66 6.31 -5.73
C ARG A 174 -16.34 6.09 -6.48
N ARG A 175 -15.53 5.11 -6.06
CA ARG A 175 -14.24 4.78 -6.70
C ARG A 175 -14.43 4.32 -8.14
N GLN A 176 -15.39 3.44 -8.42
CA GLN A 176 -15.69 2.97 -9.78
C GLN A 176 -16.14 4.12 -10.70
N ASN A 177 -16.95 5.06 -10.20
CA ASN A 177 -17.38 6.23 -10.97
C ASN A 177 -16.22 7.18 -11.31
N LEU A 178 -15.11 7.09 -10.58
CA LEU A 178 -13.87 7.83 -10.84
C LEU A 178 -12.86 7.04 -11.69
N GLY A 179 -13.24 5.84 -12.13
CA GLY A 179 -12.38 4.92 -12.89
C GLY A 179 -11.36 4.16 -12.03
N MET A 180 -11.43 4.26 -10.70
CA MET A 180 -10.42 3.69 -9.80
C MET A 180 -10.69 2.20 -9.51
N LYS A 181 -9.62 1.50 -9.17
CA LYS A 181 -9.68 0.09 -8.75
C LYS A 181 -10.44 -0.07 -7.43
N VAL A 182 -11.08 -1.22 -7.30
CA VAL A 182 -11.85 -1.62 -6.11
C VAL A 182 -11.74 -3.13 -5.89
N PRO A 183 -11.71 -3.61 -4.64
CA PRO A 183 -11.83 -5.02 -4.36
C PRO A 183 -13.26 -5.52 -4.59
N LYS A 184 -13.42 -6.81 -4.84
CA LYS A 184 -14.70 -7.52 -4.77
C LYS A 184 -15.05 -7.93 -3.34
N LEU A 185 -16.27 -8.38 -3.10
CA LEU A 185 -16.79 -8.71 -1.76
C LEU A 185 -17.20 -10.18 -1.63
N CYS A 186 -17.01 -10.76 -0.46
CA CYS A 186 -17.38 -12.12 -0.08
C CYS A 186 -17.79 -12.14 1.41
N PHE A 187 -18.57 -13.14 1.84
CA PHE A 187 -18.90 -13.33 3.26
C PHE A 187 -18.35 -14.65 3.79
N MET A 188 -17.99 -14.64 5.07
CA MET A 188 -17.72 -15.84 5.86
C MET A 188 -18.75 -16.00 6.97
N VAL A 189 -19.41 -17.16 6.99
CA VAL A 189 -20.49 -17.53 7.92
C VAL A 189 -20.13 -18.78 8.72
N HIS A 190 -20.67 -18.92 9.93
CA HIS A 190 -20.48 -20.12 10.75
C HIS A 190 -21.72 -20.45 11.59
N SER A 191 -22.11 -19.55 12.51
CA SER A 191 -23.28 -19.77 13.36
C SER A 191 -24.56 -19.64 12.55
N PHE A 192 -25.48 -20.60 12.72
CA PHE A 192 -26.79 -20.62 12.04
C PHE A 192 -26.69 -20.46 10.51
N THR A 193 -25.73 -21.14 9.87
CA THR A 193 -25.37 -20.99 8.44
C THR A 193 -26.58 -20.82 7.52
N GLN A 194 -27.57 -21.71 7.57
CA GLN A 194 -28.78 -21.61 6.74
C GLN A 194 -29.49 -20.24 6.88
N ASN A 195 -29.75 -19.82 8.12
CA ASN A 195 -30.48 -18.58 8.40
C ASN A 195 -29.64 -17.35 8.05
N THR A 196 -28.35 -17.35 8.40
CA THR A 196 -27.46 -16.21 8.12
C THR A 196 -27.28 -16.02 6.62
N VAL A 197 -27.10 -17.09 5.85
CA VAL A 197 -27.00 -17.02 4.37
C VAL A 197 -28.33 -16.62 3.75
N GLN A 198 -29.47 -17.08 4.30
CA GLN A 198 -30.79 -16.63 3.86
C GLN A 198 -30.94 -15.11 4.03
N ASN A 199 -30.54 -14.56 5.19
CA ASN A 199 -30.58 -13.12 5.43
C ASN A 199 -29.70 -12.35 4.43
N LEU A 200 -28.46 -12.81 4.20
CA LEU A 200 -27.58 -12.21 3.18
C LEU A 200 -28.17 -12.29 1.77
N TYR A 201 -28.87 -13.38 1.46
CA TYR A 201 -29.54 -13.55 0.18
C TYR A 201 -30.69 -12.56 0.01
N ASP A 202 -31.55 -12.43 1.00
CA ASP A 202 -32.70 -11.53 0.96
C ASP A 202 -32.29 -10.06 0.97
N ASP A 203 -31.25 -9.71 1.73
CA ASP A 203 -30.70 -8.37 1.77
C ASP A 203 -29.99 -8.00 0.46
N PHE A 204 -29.23 -8.93 -0.11
CA PHE A 204 -28.30 -8.62 -1.19
C PHE A 204 -28.33 -9.58 -2.38
N TYR A 205 -28.05 -10.88 -2.20
CA TYR A 205 -27.75 -11.77 -3.34
C TYR A 205 -28.94 -12.12 -4.25
N SER A 206 -30.17 -11.87 -3.80
CA SER A 206 -31.41 -12.00 -4.57
C SER A 206 -31.66 -10.83 -5.53
N LYS A 207 -30.94 -9.71 -5.37
CA LYS A 207 -31.16 -8.47 -6.10
C LYS A 207 -29.98 -8.24 -7.04
N SER A 208 -30.23 -8.35 -8.35
CA SER A 208 -29.18 -8.28 -9.39
C SER A 208 -28.37 -6.98 -9.40
N GLN A 209 -28.90 -5.88 -8.84
CA GLN A 209 -28.16 -4.62 -8.69
C GLN A 209 -26.88 -4.77 -7.85
N TYR A 210 -26.80 -5.77 -6.97
CA TYR A 210 -25.62 -6.03 -6.15
C TYR A 210 -24.61 -7.00 -6.81
N ASP A 211 -24.93 -7.60 -7.95
CA ASP A 211 -24.07 -8.62 -8.57
C ASP A 211 -22.66 -8.12 -8.91
N LYS A 212 -22.54 -6.83 -9.22
CA LYS A 212 -21.26 -6.19 -9.56
C LYS A 212 -20.25 -6.18 -8.41
N TYR A 213 -20.68 -6.30 -7.15
CA TYR A 213 -19.79 -6.24 -5.99
C TYR A 213 -19.15 -7.59 -5.67
N TRP A 214 -19.78 -8.71 -6.02
CA TRP A 214 -19.38 -10.02 -5.49
C TRP A 214 -18.15 -10.60 -6.16
N TYR A 215 -17.28 -11.19 -5.34
CA TYR A 215 -16.20 -12.02 -5.83
C TYR A 215 -16.78 -13.31 -6.40
N THR A 216 -16.62 -13.50 -7.72
CA THR A 216 -17.13 -14.65 -8.43
C THR A 216 -16.03 -15.70 -8.56
N PHE A 217 -16.31 -16.91 -8.10
CA PHE A 217 -15.41 -18.05 -8.21
C PHE A 217 -16.14 -19.24 -8.81
N LYS A 218 -15.54 -19.90 -9.80
CA LYS A 218 -16.17 -21.01 -10.57
C LYS A 218 -17.57 -20.63 -11.11
N GLY A 219 -17.72 -19.37 -11.57
CA GLY A 219 -18.93 -18.86 -12.21
C GLY A 219 -20.07 -18.41 -11.29
N LYS A 220 -19.90 -18.48 -9.96
CA LYS A 220 -20.90 -18.03 -8.97
C LYS A 220 -20.25 -17.19 -7.87
N PRO A 221 -20.99 -16.32 -7.16
CA PRO A 221 -20.47 -15.67 -5.97
C PRO A 221 -19.91 -16.68 -4.97
N LEU A 222 -18.72 -16.40 -4.43
CA LEU A 222 -18.13 -17.21 -3.37
C LEU A 222 -18.84 -16.94 -2.05
N ILE A 223 -19.08 -18.00 -1.28
CA ILE A 223 -19.42 -17.92 0.14
C ILE A 223 -18.57 -18.92 0.94
N LEU A 224 -18.04 -18.44 2.06
CA LEU A 224 -17.24 -19.24 2.97
C LEU A 224 -18.15 -19.71 4.12
N GLY A 225 -18.45 -21.00 4.19
CA GLY A 225 -19.38 -21.54 5.18
C GLY A 225 -19.70 -23.02 4.95
N ASN A 226 -20.23 -23.67 5.98
CA ASN A 226 -20.50 -25.10 5.93
C ASN A 226 -21.75 -25.41 5.09
N LYS A 227 -21.53 -25.78 3.83
CA LYS A 227 -22.60 -26.17 2.88
C LYS A 227 -23.54 -27.25 3.43
N ALA A 228 -23.06 -28.15 4.29
CA ALA A 228 -23.87 -29.26 4.83
C ALA A 228 -25.01 -28.80 5.76
N GLU A 229 -24.94 -27.57 6.27
CA GLU A 229 -25.97 -26.98 7.12
C GLU A 229 -27.10 -26.31 6.32
N VAL A 230 -26.99 -26.26 4.99
CA VAL A 230 -27.92 -25.54 4.12
C VAL A 230 -28.84 -26.51 3.40
N THR A 231 -30.15 -26.32 3.55
CA THR A 231 -31.20 -27.15 2.96
C THR A 231 -31.92 -26.45 1.80
N SER A 232 -31.83 -25.13 1.70
CA SER A 232 -32.45 -24.37 0.61
C SER A 232 -31.71 -24.58 -0.72
N GLN A 233 -32.36 -25.21 -1.69
CA GLN A 233 -31.79 -25.45 -3.01
C GLN A 233 -31.41 -24.14 -3.73
N THR A 234 -32.21 -23.09 -3.56
CA THR A 234 -31.91 -21.75 -4.09
C THR A 234 -30.57 -21.23 -3.58
N LEU A 235 -30.28 -21.36 -2.29
CA LEU A 235 -28.99 -20.94 -1.72
C LEU A 235 -27.85 -21.84 -2.20
N LEU A 236 -28.07 -23.16 -2.20
CA LEU A 236 -27.07 -24.13 -2.68
C LEU A 236 -26.67 -23.87 -4.14
N ASP A 237 -27.62 -23.49 -5.00
CA ASP A 237 -27.38 -23.21 -6.41
C ASP A 237 -26.83 -21.80 -6.65
N ARG A 238 -27.05 -20.85 -5.74
CA ARG A 238 -26.58 -19.48 -5.91
C ARG A 238 -25.07 -19.34 -5.76
N PHE A 239 -24.45 -20.11 -4.87
CA PHE A 239 -23.06 -19.87 -4.45
C PHE A 239 -22.10 -20.97 -4.89
N THR A 240 -20.83 -20.59 -5.05
CA THR A 240 -19.71 -21.52 -4.90
C THR A 240 -19.36 -21.58 -3.42
N TRP A 241 -19.37 -22.78 -2.85
CA TRP A 241 -19.15 -23.00 -1.42
C TRP A 241 -17.72 -23.44 -1.14
N ARG A 242 -17.13 -22.86 -0.09
CA ARG A 242 -15.97 -23.44 0.60
C ARG A 242 -16.27 -23.48 2.08
N ASN A 243 -16.15 -24.65 2.70
CA ASN A 243 -16.20 -24.73 4.15
C ASN A 243 -14.97 -23.98 4.71
N SER A 244 -15.15 -23.14 5.73
CA SER A 244 -14.08 -22.30 6.24
C SER A 244 -14.09 -22.24 7.75
N TRP A 245 -12.92 -22.50 8.34
CA TRP A 245 -12.66 -22.35 9.76
C TRP A 245 -11.15 -22.19 10.03
N ALA A 246 -10.77 -22.02 11.29
CA ALA A 246 -9.37 -22.05 11.70
C ALA A 246 -8.86 -23.50 11.80
N TRP A 247 -7.58 -23.69 11.52
CA TRP A 247 -6.82 -24.93 11.77
C TRP A 247 -7.46 -26.18 11.14
N MET A 248 -7.95 -26.06 9.91
CA MET A 248 -8.59 -27.13 9.17
C MET A 248 -7.59 -28.15 8.64
N ASN A 249 -6.31 -27.79 8.52
CA ASN A 249 -5.20 -28.64 8.12
C ASN A 249 -5.41 -29.32 6.74
N GLY A 250 -6.18 -28.68 5.85
CA GLY A 250 -6.54 -29.24 4.54
C GLY A 250 -7.17 -30.65 4.64
N ALA A 251 -7.95 -30.91 5.69
CA ALA A 251 -8.44 -32.25 6.00
C ALA A 251 -9.39 -32.79 4.92
N LYS A 252 -10.32 -31.97 4.41
CA LYS A 252 -11.31 -32.37 3.40
C LYS A 252 -11.21 -31.51 2.14
N SER A 253 -11.84 -32.00 1.06
CA SER A 253 -11.98 -31.24 -0.19
C SER A 253 -12.89 -30.03 0.03
N ASP A 254 -12.64 -28.97 -0.73
CA ASP A 254 -13.43 -27.73 -0.76
C ASP A 254 -13.46 -27.00 0.60
N GLU A 255 -12.35 -27.11 1.34
CA GLU A 255 -12.11 -26.39 2.60
C GLU A 255 -11.04 -25.32 2.40
N TRP A 256 -11.32 -24.09 2.82
CA TRP A 256 -10.38 -22.98 2.86
C TRP A 256 -10.25 -22.51 4.31
N SER A 257 -9.06 -22.61 4.88
CA SER A 257 -8.83 -22.10 6.23
C SER A 257 -8.72 -20.59 6.20
N TRP A 258 -9.26 -19.91 7.21
CA TRP A 258 -8.99 -18.48 7.41
C TRP A 258 -7.79 -18.25 8.36
N LEU A 259 -7.36 -19.26 9.12
CA LEU A 259 -6.20 -19.20 10.00
C LEU A 259 -5.53 -20.58 10.10
N GLU A 260 -4.21 -20.64 9.96
CA GLU A 260 -3.43 -21.88 10.03
C GLU A 260 -2.09 -21.65 10.73
N TYR A 261 -1.56 -22.70 11.36
CA TYR A 261 -0.19 -22.70 11.87
C TYR A 261 0.82 -22.88 10.74
N TYR A 262 2.01 -22.30 10.90
CA TYR A 262 3.12 -22.61 10.00
C TYR A 262 3.70 -24.01 10.30
N PRO A 263 4.05 -24.81 9.27
CA PRO A 263 3.72 -24.61 7.85
C PRO A 263 2.25 -24.96 7.56
N GLN A 264 1.56 -24.10 6.81
CA GLN A 264 0.14 -24.31 6.49
C GLN A 264 -0.03 -25.45 5.49
N ALA A 265 -1.03 -26.29 5.75
CA ALA A 265 -1.57 -27.19 4.75
C ALA A 265 -2.49 -26.41 3.80
N PRO A 266 -2.38 -26.59 2.47
CA PRO A 266 -3.26 -25.90 1.54
C PRO A 266 -4.68 -26.46 1.59
N GLY A 267 -5.67 -25.57 1.48
CA GLY A 267 -7.00 -25.92 1.03
C GLY A 267 -6.95 -26.46 -0.41
N TRP A 268 -7.79 -27.44 -0.72
CA TRP A 268 -7.76 -28.12 -2.02
C TRP A 268 -9.16 -28.47 -2.51
N SER A 269 -9.33 -28.66 -3.82
CA SER A 269 -10.58 -29.14 -4.39
C SER A 269 -10.34 -30.27 -5.40
N GLY A 270 -11.18 -31.30 -5.36
CA GLY A 270 -11.09 -32.48 -6.24
C GLY A 270 -9.94 -33.40 -5.85
N THR A 271 -8.69 -32.97 -6.05
CA THR A 271 -7.49 -33.72 -5.64
C THR A 271 -6.56 -32.82 -4.81
N ARG A 272 -5.76 -33.41 -3.90
CA ARG A 272 -4.77 -32.68 -3.09
C ARG A 272 -3.64 -32.03 -3.91
N LEU A 273 -3.51 -32.39 -5.19
CA LEU A 273 -2.57 -31.72 -6.11
C LEU A 273 -3.07 -30.33 -6.51
N ASN A 274 -4.38 -30.11 -6.50
CA ASN A 274 -4.99 -28.81 -6.74
C ASN A 274 -5.01 -27.98 -5.45
N LYS A 275 -3.87 -27.36 -5.14
CA LYS A 275 -3.68 -26.49 -3.98
C LYS A 275 -4.38 -25.16 -4.25
N GLU A 276 -5.63 -25.08 -3.82
CA GLU A 276 -6.51 -23.97 -4.17
C GLU A 276 -6.23 -22.75 -3.29
N GLN A 277 -6.01 -22.93 -1.98
CA GLN A 277 -5.90 -21.80 -1.05
C GLN A 277 -4.86 -22.00 0.06
N ILE A 278 -4.21 -20.92 0.49
CA ILE A 278 -3.49 -20.82 1.77
C ILE A 278 -3.90 -19.56 2.52
N SER A 279 -4.10 -19.68 3.84
CA SER A 279 -4.19 -18.53 4.72
C SER A 279 -2.80 -18.09 5.20
N VAL A 280 -2.57 -16.79 5.29
CA VAL A 280 -1.40 -16.19 5.93
C VAL A 280 -1.86 -15.25 7.03
N SER A 281 -1.23 -15.33 8.21
CA SER A 281 -1.59 -14.47 9.33
C SER A 281 -0.37 -13.90 10.05
N THR A 282 -0.52 -12.73 10.68
CA THR A 282 0.59 -12.15 11.43
C THR A 282 0.79 -12.82 12.78
N ALA A 283 -0.25 -13.43 13.36
CA ALA A 283 -0.23 -14.14 14.65
C ALA A 283 -1.35 -15.20 14.68
N GLN A 284 -1.62 -15.78 15.85
CA GLN A 284 -2.77 -16.66 16.09
C GLN A 284 -3.75 -15.99 17.08
N HIS A 285 -4.74 -16.75 17.57
CA HIS A 285 -5.56 -16.32 18.71
C HIS A 285 -4.69 -16.08 19.95
N SER A 286 -5.04 -15.08 20.76
CA SER A 286 -4.27 -14.74 21.97
C SER A 286 -4.24 -15.88 22.98
N SER A 287 -5.30 -16.70 23.04
CA SER A 287 -5.39 -17.90 23.89
C SER A 287 -4.36 -18.97 23.51
N THR A 288 -3.90 -19.02 22.25
CA THR A 288 -2.89 -19.99 21.82
C THR A 288 -1.45 -19.52 22.07
N LYS A 289 -1.27 -18.27 22.52
CA LYS A 289 0.04 -17.70 22.91
C LYS A 289 1.09 -17.76 21.79
N VAL A 290 0.65 -17.58 20.54
CA VAL A 290 1.51 -17.46 19.36
C VAL A 290 1.31 -16.06 18.78
N GLY A 291 2.28 -15.19 19.03
CA GLY A 291 2.28 -13.79 18.67
C GLY A 291 2.97 -13.50 17.33
N LYS A 292 3.05 -12.22 16.98
CA LYS A 292 3.69 -11.76 15.73
C LYS A 292 5.19 -12.03 15.64
N SER A 293 5.83 -12.19 16.79
CA SER A 293 7.25 -12.48 16.94
C SER A 293 7.57 -13.97 17.04
N TYR A 294 6.55 -14.84 17.10
CA TYR A 294 6.75 -16.30 17.07
C TYR A 294 7.54 -16.70 15.83
N HIS A 295 8.58 -17.50 16.01
CA HIS A 295 9.36 -18.04 14.90
C HIS A 295 10.14 -19.27 15.34
N ASN A 296 10.51 -20.14 14.39
CA ASN A 296 11.25 -21.37 14.67
C ASN A 296 10.61 -22.24 15.77
N GLY A 297 9.28 -22.26 15.84
CA GLY A 297 8.53 -23.09 16.78
C GLY A 297 8.46 -22.56 18.21
N THR A 298 8.88 -21.31 18.49
CA THR A 298 8.87 -20.73 19.84
C THR A 298 8.47 -19.26 19.85
N GLU A 299 7.67 -18.87 20.85
CA GLU A 299 7.41 -17.47 21.20
C GLU A 299 8.65 -16.90 21.94
N PRO A 300 9.18 -15.74 21.54
CA PRO A 300 10.24 -15.07 22.29
C PRO A 300 9.83 -14.72 23.72
N PRO A 301 10.78 -14.48 24.64
CA PRO A 301 10.46 -14.04 26.00
C PRO A 301 9.60 -12.77 26.01
N LEU A 302 8.48 -12.85 26.73
CA LEU A 302 7.52 -11.75 26.86
C LEU A 302 8.02 -10.71 27.87
N LEU A 303 7.80 -9.43 27.54
CA LEU A 303 7.89 -8.30 28.44
C LEU A 303 6.67 -8.26 29.39
N PRO A 304 6.69 -7.46 30.48
CA PRO A 304 5.57 -7.40 31.44
C PRO A 304 4.20 -7.04 30.82
N ASN A 305 4.19 -6.25 29.75
CA ASN A 305 2.99 -5.90 28.99
C ASN A 305 2.60 -6.97 27.95
N ALA A 306 3.21 -8.15 28.01
CA ALA A 306 3.05 -9.27 27.09
C ALA A 306 3.38 -8.96 25.63
N THR A 307 4.30 -8.04 25.36
CA THR A 307 4.90 -7.86 24.03
C THR A 307 6.32 -8.40 24.00
N THR A 308 7.02 -8.28 22.87
CA THR A 308 8.43 -8.67 22.75
C THR A 308 9.27 -7.52 22.20
N LEU A 309 10.60 -7.69 22.21
CA LEU A 309 11.52 -6.79 21.51
C LEU A 309 11.43 -6.91 19.98
N TYR A 310 10.66 -7.89 19.49
CA TYR A 310 10.56 -8.25 18.07
C TYR A 310 9.13 -8.05 17.52
N THR A 311 8.20 -7.53 18.32
CA THR A 311 6.78 -7.35 17.95
C THR A 311 6.58 -6.61 16.64
N GLY A 312 7.45 -5.66 16.29
CA GLY A 312 7.36 -4.92 15.02
C GLY A 312 7.88 -5.67 13.78
N GLN A 313 8.59 -6.80 13.95
CA GLN A 313 9.43 -7.39 12.90
C GLN A 313 8.69 -8.37 11.97
N GLY A 314 7.50 -8.84 12.36
CA GLY A 314 6.69 -9.76 11.55
C GLY A 314 7.41 -11.08 11.22
N LEU A 315 8.06 -11.67 12.22
CA LEU A 315 8.81 -12.92 12.06
C LEU A 315 7.85 -14.09 11.76
N TYR A 316 6.73 -14.19 12.47
CA TYR A 316 5.72 -15.22 12.21
C TYR A 316 5.13 -15.08 10.82
N TYR A 317 4.82 -13.84 10.45
CA TYR A 317 4.26 -13.52 9.15
C TYR A 317 5.22 -13.86 8.00
N SER A 318 6.54 -13.73 8.23
CA SER A 318 7.56 -14.13 7.27
C SER A 318 7.57 -15.65 7.03
N GLU A 319 7.42 -16.46 8.08
CA GLU A 319 7.30 -17.92 7.95
C GLU A 319 6.02 -18.31 7.20
N GLN A 320 4.90 -17.65 7.51
CA GLN A 320 3.61 -17.83 6.83
C GLN A 320 3.74 -17.58 5.31
N TRP A 321 4.26 -16.41 4.93
CA TRP A 321 4.47 -16.08 3.52
C TRP A 321 5.51 -16.97 2.83
N LYS A 322 6.57 -17.39 3.53
CA LYS A 322 7.55 -18.34 2.98
C LYS A 322 6.88 -19.63 2.51
N GLN A 323 5.94 -20.16 3.29
CA GLN A 323 5.19 -21.35 2.90
C GLN A 323 4.19 -21.04 1.78
N ALA A 324 3.51 -19.91 1.81
CA ALA A 324 2.62 -19.49 0.72
C ALA A 324 3.35 -19.40 -0.63
N HIS A 325 4.52 -18.75 -0.69
CA HIS A 325 5.36 -18.66 -1.89
C HIS A 325 5.87 -20.02 -2.35
N LYS A 326 6.20 -20.92 -1.42
CA LYS A 326 6.64 -22.29 -1.74
C LYS A 326 5.51 -23.13 -2.34
N VAL A 327 4.31 -23.00 -1.79
CA VAL A 327 3.15 -23.78 -2.22
C VAL A 327 2.57 -23.26 -3.52
N ASN A 328 2.58 -21.94 -3.70
CA ASN A 328 2.03 -21.23 -4.84
C ASN A 328 0.56 -21.59 -5.13
N PRO A 329 -0.36 -21.36 -4.17
CA PRO A 329 -1.78 -21.68 -4.34
C PRO A 329 -2.43 -20.73 -5.34
N GLN A 330 -3.66 -21.01 -5.81
CA GLN A 330 -4.40 -20.04 -6.61
C GLN A 330 -4.84 -18.82 -5.77
N HIS A 331 -5.22 -19.06 -4.52
CA HIS A 331 -5.75 -18.06 -3.59
C HIS A 331 -4.86 -17.93 -2.35
N ILE A 332 -4.52 -16.69 -2.01
CA ILE A 332 -4.02 -16.35 -0.67
C ILE A 332 -5.12 -15.63 0.08
N MET A 333 -5.37 -16.01 1.32
CA MET A 333 -6.26 -15.28 2.23
C MET A 333 -5.46 -14.71 3.39
N ILE A 334 -5.47 -13.39 3.55
CA ILE A 334 -4.74 -12.69 4.60
C ILE A 334 -5.67 -12.48 5.79
N THR A 335 -5.21 -12.91 6.96
CA THR A 335 -5.87 -12.69 8.24
C THR A 335 -4.96 -11.82 9.11
N GLN A 336 -5.29 -10.54 9.32
CA GLN A 336 -6.47 -9.81 8.84
C GLN A 336 -6.20 -8.31 8.75
N PHE A 337 -7.17 -7.53 8.28
CA PHE A 337 -7.01 -6.07 8.22
C PHE A 337 -7.19 -5.41 9.59
N ASN A 338 -8.38 -5.50 10.18
CA ASN A 338 -8.82 -4.55 11.21
C ASN A 338 -9.68 -5.13 12.36
N GLU A 339 -9.38 -6.29 12.94
CA GLU A 339 -10.11 -6.78 14.13
C GLU A 339 -9.55 -6.16 15.42
N TRP A 340 -9.82 -4.87 15.61
CA TRP A 340 -9.15 -4.14 16.67
C TRP A 340 -9.62 -4.49 18.08
N GLN A 341 -10.75 -5.17 18.22
CA GLN A 341 -11.40 -5.36 19.50
C GLN A 341 -11.58 -6.84 19.87
N ALA A 342 -11.54 -7.14 21.16
CA ALA A 342 -12.01 -8.40 21.71
C ALA A 342 -12.93 -8.16 22.91
N MET A 343 -13.90 -9.03 23.08
CA MET A 343 -14.71 -9.06 24.29
C MET A 343 -13.87 -9.58 25.47
N ARG A 344 -14.03 -8.96 26.64
CA ARG A 344 -13.42 -9.44 27.88
C ARG A 344 -14.27 -10.52 28.55
N PHE A 345 -13.68 -11.68 28.81
CA PHE A 345 -14.27 -12.77 29.59
C PHE A 345 -13.49 -13.04 30.87
N ILE A 346 -14.01 -13.94 31.73
CA ILE A 346 -13.38 -14.33 32.99
C ILE A 346 -13.14 -15.84 33.06
N ALA A 347 -11.90 -16.22 33.40
CA ALA A 347 -11.53 -17.61 33.66
C ALA A 347 -12.16 -18.16 34.94
N GLY A 348 -12.62 -19.41 34.90
CA GLY A 348 -13.27 -20.10 36.01
C GLY A 348 -14.68 -19.58 36.34
N GLY A 349 -15.23 -18.71 35.48
CA GLY A 349 -16.59 -18.17 35.60
C GLY A 349 -17.61 -18.90 34.72
N SER A 350 -18.78 -18.29 34.55
CA SER A 350 -19.86 -18.78 33.69
C SER A 350 -19.58 -18.69 32.18
N ASP A 351 -18.46 -18.06 31.79
CA ASP A 351 -18.08 -17.83 30.39
C ASP A 351 -17.49 -19.08 29.72
N GLY A 352 -17.26 -20.16 30.47
CA GLY A 352 -16.75 -21.43 29.94
C GLY A 352 -15.24 -21.50 29.73
N PHE A 353 -14.49 -20.45 30.08
CA PHE A 353 -13.03 -20.42 29.99
C PHE A 353 -12.36 -20.97 31.24
N GLY A 354 -11.33 -21.81 31.06
CA GLY A 354 -10.50 -22.32 32.12
C GLY A 354 -9.34 -21.37 32.48
N VAL A 355 -8.67 -21.64 33.60
CA VAL A 355 -7.50 -20.87 34.06
C VAL A 355 -6.30 -20.91 33.10
N ASN A 356 -6.31 -21.79 32.11
CA ASN A 356 -5.25 -21.90 31.10
C ASN A 356 -5.52 -21.05 29.85
N ASP A 357 -6.76 -20.62 29.65
CA ASP A 357 -7.19 -19.78 28.52
C ASP A 357 -6.93 -18.29 28.77
N VAL A 358 -6.40 -17.95 29.96
CA VAL A 358 -6.06 -16.58 30.32
C VAL A 358 -5.10 -15.98 29.30
N ARG A 359 -5.26 -14.67 29.12
CA ARG A 359 -4.39 -13.83 28.28
C ARG A 359 -2.90 -14.11 28.57
N PRO A 360 -2.01 -13.88 27.59
CA PRO A 360 -0.56 -13.85 27.82
C PRO A 360 -0.17 -12.98 29.03
N CYS A 361 0.76 -13.47 29.84
CA CYS A 361 1.16 -12.91 31.15
C CYS A 361 0.01 -12.78 32.19
N GLY A 362 -1.12 -13.46 31.99
CA GLY A 362 -2.20 -13.57 32.97
C GLY A 362 -1.88 -14.58 34.08
N LYS A 363 -2.45 -14.37 35.26
CA LYS A 363 -2.35 -15.33 36.36
C LYS A 363 -3.29 -16.50 36.07
N HIS A 364 -2.79 -17.72 36.19
CA HIS A 364 -3.58 -18.94 36.00
C HIS A 364 -4.49 -19.21 37.21
N VAL A 365 -5.46 -18.33 37.44
CA VAL A 365 -6.39 -18.35 38.58
C VAL A 365 -7.81 -17.99 38.13
N ASN A 366 -8.81 -18.42 38.90
CA ASN A 366 -10.19 -17.99 38.69
C ASN A 366 -10.29 -16.46 38.87
N GLY A 367 -11.07 -15.80 38.01
CA GLY A 367 -11.26 -14.35 38.04
C GLY A 367 -10.29 -13.56 37.14
N GLU A 368 -9.29 -14.20 36.54
CA GLU A 368 -8.40 -13.53 35.58
C GLU A 368 -9.11 -13.27 34.24
N SER A 369 -8.72 -12.17 33.58
CA SER A 369 -9.29 -11.77 32.30
C SER A 369 -8.81 -12.66 31.15
N VAL A 370 -9.75 -13.03 30.30
CA VAL A 370 -9.54 -13.78 29.04
C VAL A 370 -9.90 -12.87 27.88
N PHE A 371 -9.02 -12.85 26.87
CA PHE A 371 -9.26 -12.25 25.56
C PHE A 371 -8.92 -13.32 24.53
N VAL A 372 -9.83 -13.62 23.60
CA VAL A 372 -9.72 -14.75 22.67
C VAL A 372 -9.17 -14.31 21.32
N ASP A 373 -9.83 -13.33 20.71
CA ASP A 373 -9.56 -12.94 19.32
C ASP A 373 -8.31 -12.08 19.23
N THR A 374 -8.19 -11.05 20.05
CA THR A 374 -7.06 -10.12 20.07
C THR A 374 -6.80 -9.62 21.48
N TYR A 375 -5.57 -9.24 21.80
CA TYR A 375 -5.20 -8.81 23.14
C TYR A 375 -4.35 -7.53 23.16
N ASN A 376 -3.16 -7.54 22.56
CA ASN A 376 -2.24 -6.40 22.55
C ASN A 376 -1.46 -6.36 21.21
N ALA A 377 -0.44 -5.50 21.10
CA ALA A 377 0.39 -5.37 19.90
C ALA A 377 1.05 -6.69 19.43
N GLU A 378 1.33 -7.63 20.33
CA GLU A 378 1.97 -8.92 20.00
C GLU A 378 0.95 -9.98 19.62
N PHE A 379 -0.18 -10.03 20.31
CA PHE A 379 -1.20 -11.07 20.17
C PHE A 379 -2.45 -10.53 19.46
N ASN A 380 -2.26 -10.09 18.21
CA ASN A 380 -3.31 -9.72 17.26
C ASN A 380 -2.88 -10.06 15.82
N ARG A 381 -3.85 -10.13 14.89
CA ARG A 381 -3.59 -10.50 13.49
C ARG A 381 -3.65 -9.31 12.51
N ASP A 382 -3.84 -8.10 13.02
CA ASP A 382 -4.13 -6.93 12.20
C ASP A 382 -2.90 -6.41 11.44
N ILE A 383 -3.14 -5.99 10.20
CA ILE A 383 -2.17 -5.30 9.33
C ILE A 383 -2.51 -3.82 9.12
N GLU A 384 -3.67 -3.34 9.58
CA GLU A 384 -4.00 -1.91 9.57
C GLU A 384 -2.93 -1.12 10.34
N PRO A 385 -2.45 0.03 9.82
CA PRO A 385 -1.46 0.83 10.52
C PRO A 385 -1.90 1.25 11.93
N SER A 386 -0.97 1.15 12.87
CA SER A 386 -1.18 1.40 14.29
C SER A 386 -0.42 2.62 14.78
N ARG A 387 -0.93 3.29 15.84
CA ARG A 387 -0.16 4.27 16.60
C ARG A 387 0.85 3.63 17.56
N ASP A 388 0.86 2.30 17.67
CA ASP A 388 1.90 1.59 18.41
C ASP A 388 3.28 1.89 17.81
N SER A 389 4.23 2.26 18.67
CA SER A 389 5.56 2.72 18.25
C SER A 389 6.41 1.64 17.61
N THR A 390 6.06 0.36 17.78
CA THR A 390 6.79 -0.78 17.23
C THR A 390 6.14 -1.32 15.97
N MET A 391 4.81 -1.34 15.91
CA MET A 391 4.07 -1.86 14.76
C MET A 391 3.99 -0.85 13.60
N ARG A 392 3.59 0.39 13.90
CA ARG A 392 3.43 1.47 12.91
C ARG A 392 2.69 0.96 11.65
N ASP A 393 3.28 1.08 10.46
CA ASP A 393 2.77 0.52 9.20
C ASP A 393 3.60 -0.67 8.68
N ASN A 394 4.46 -1.28 9.52
CA ASN A 394 5.38 -2.34 9.12
C ASN A 394 4.66 -3.58 8.56
N TYR A 395 3.49 -3.93 9.11
CA TYR A 395 2.71 -5.09 8.68
C TYR A 395 1.96 -4.85 7.36
N LEU A 396 1.52 -3.61 7.12
CA LEU A 396 1.01 -3.19 5.81
C LEU A 396 2.13 -3.30 4.78
N MET A 397 3.29 -2.68 5.02
CA MET A 397 4.43 -2.72 4.08
C MET A 397 4.93 -4.15 3.80
N GLN A 398 4.99 -5.00 4.83
CA GLN A 398 5.32 -6.42 4.66
C GLN A 398 4.28 -7.16 3.82
N THR A 399 2.99 -6.86 4.00
CA THR A 399 1.91 -7.41 3.18
C THR A 399 2.08 -7.02 1.72
N ILE A 400 2.28 -5.73 1.45
CA ILE A 400 2.45 -5.20 0.08
C ILE A 400 3.66 -5.84 -0.59
N SER A 401 4.81 -5.89 0.10
CA SER A 401 6.00 -6.54 -0.42
C SER A 401 5.73 -8.00 -0.79
N ASN A 402 5.08 -8.77 0.09
CA ASN A 402 4.78 -10.17 -0.20
C ASN A 402 3.77 -10.36 -1.35
N ILE A 403 2.74 -9.52 -1.46
CA ILE A 403 1.81 -9.57 -2.59
C ILE A 403 2.54 -9.28 -3.91
N ARG A 404 3.43 -8.28 -3.92
CA ARG A 404 4.28 -7.96 -5.08
C ARG A 404 5.25 -9.10 -5.42
N GLN A 405 5.79 -9.80 -4.42
CA GLN A 405 6.58 -11.01 -4.65
C GLN A 405 5.74 -12.13 -5.24
N TYR A 406 4.50 -12.29 -4.77
CA TYR A 406 3.60 -13.34 -5.20
C TYR A 406 3.08 -13.11 -6.62
N LYS A 407 2.53 -11.93 -6.92
CA LYS A 407 1.91 -11.61 -8.22
C LYS A 407 2.90 -11.07 -9.26
N GLY A 408 4.02 -10.51 -8.83
CA GLY A 408 4.85 -9.66 -9.70
C GLY A 408 4.43 -8.20 -9.66
N VAL A 409 5.15 -7.36 -10.39
CA VAL A 409 4.94 -5.90 -10.47
C VAL A 409 5.22 -5.38 -11.87
N ARG A 410 4.56 -4.30 -12.24
CA ARG A 410 4.89 -3.52 -13.45
C ARG A 410 6.27 -2.89 -13.35
N ASN A 411 6.88 -2.63 -14.50
CA ASN A 411 8.11 -1.86 -14.58
C ASN A 411 7.86 -0.44 -14.06
N ILE A 412 8.78 0.06 -13.22
CA ILE A 412 8.87 1.49 -12.93
C ILE A 412 9.01 2.22 -14.28
N PRO A 413 8.12 3.16 -14.63
CA PRO A 413 8.13 3.75 -15.96
C PRO A 413 9.42 4.52 -16.24
N ILE A 414 9.90 4.43 -17.47
CA ILE A 414 11.06 5.19 -17.94
C ILE A 414 10.56 6.57 -18.40
N PRO A 415 11.14 7.67 -17.91
CA PRO A 415 10.69 8.99 -18.32
C PRO A 415 10.98 9.30 -19.80
N SER A 416 10.17 10.19 -20.36
CA SER A 416 10.40 10.75 -21.70
C SER A 416 11.79 11.39 -21.82
N PRO A 417 12.32 11.60 -23.04
CA PRO A 417 13.56 12.33 -23.24
C PRO A 417 13.60 13.67 -22.50
N ALA A 418 14.80 14.07 -22.07
CA ALA A 418 15.03 15.31 -21.33
C ALA A 418 14.44 16.52 -22.09
N LYS A 419 13.68 17.35 -21.39
CA LYS A 419 12.98 18.51 -21.95
C LYS A 419 13.19 19.73 -21.06
N THR A 420 13.69 20.80 -21.66
CA THR A 420 13.74 22.12 -20.99
C THR A 420 12.35 22.71 -20.93
N ILE A 421 11.91 23.07 -19.72
CA ILE A 421 10.66 23.77 -19.47
C ILE A 421 10.95 25.26 -19.34
N THR A 422 10.21 26.06 -20.10
CA THR A 422 10.25 27.53 -20.00
C THR A 422 9.40 27.95 -18.82
N LEU A 423 10.06 28.53 -17.80
CA LEU A 423 9.40 29.13 -16.65
C LEU A 423 8.51 30.31 -17.10
N ASN A 424 7.30 30.42 -16.55
CA ASN A 424 6.25 31.34 -17.01
C ASN A 424 5.76 31.08 -18.45
N GLY A 425 6.03 29.91 -19.01
CA GLY A 425 5.53 29.49 -20.32
C GLY A 425 4.18 28.79 -20.24
N ASP A 426 3.61 28.51 -21.42
CA ASP A 426 2.35 27.79 -21.60
C ASP A 426 2.38 26.39 -20.96
N MET A 427 1.31 25.98 -20.29
CA MET A 427 1.13 24.64 -19.71
C MET A 427 1.19 23.51 -20.76
N ALA A 428 0.92 23.81 -22.04
CA ALA A 428 0.98 22.85 -23.15
C ALA A 428 2.36 22.18 -23.30
N GLN A 429 3.43 22.79 -22.78
CA GLN A 429 4.78 22.20 -22.80
C GLN A 429 4.91 20.90 -21.98
N TRP A 430 3.95 20.58 -21.12
CA TRP A 430 3.93 19.37 -20.28
C TRP A 430 3.14 18.20 -20.88
N VAL A 431 2.50 18.38 -22.05
CA VAL A 431 1.61 17.39 -22.66
C VAL A 431 2.35 16.09 -23.00
N ASP A 432 3.56 16.19 -23.56
CA ASP A 432 4.45 15.11 -24.00
C ASP A 432 5.49 14.68 -22.95
N VAL A 433 5.39 15.21 -21.72
CA VAL A 433 6.24 14.77 -20.60
C VAL A 433 5.62 13.53 -19.95
N GLU A 434 6.40 12.45 -19.91
CA GLU A 434 6.00 11.15 -19.39
C GLU A 434 7.04 10.64 -18.36
N PRO A 435 6.64 9.71 -17.46
CA PRO A 435 5.26 9.25 -17.24
C PRO A 435 4.41 10.31 -16.52
N GLU A 436 3.10 10.08 -16.54
CA GLU A 436 2.19 10.63 -15.53
C GLU A 436 2.31 9.79 -14.26
N TYR A 437 2.75 10.40 -13.17
CA TYR A 437 2.65 9.79 -11.85
C TYR A 437 1.29 10.15 -11.28
N ARG A 438 0.42 9.16 -11.09
CA ARG A 438 -1.01 9.36 -10.77
C ARG A 438 -1.31 9.00 -9.33
N ASP A 439 -2.23 9.75 -8.75
CA ASP A 439 -2.76 9.52 -7.41
C ASP A 439 -4.29 9.32 -7.45
N ASP A 440 -4.88 8.93 -6.32
CA ASP A 440 -6.33 8.77 -6.22
C ASP A 440 -7.05 10.10 -6.50
N LYS A 441 -8.29 10.03 -6.98
CA LYS A 441 -9.13 11.22 -7.20
C LYS A 441 -10.10 11.40 -6.05
N CYS A 442 -10.33 12.64 -5.66
CA CYS A 442 -11.34 13.03 -4.67
C CYS A 442 -11.14 12.34 -3.31
N ASP A 443 -9.91 12.21 -2.85
CA ASP A 443 -9.52 11.54 -1.59
C ASP A 443 -9.14 12.51 -0.45
N VAL A 444 -9.40 13.81 -0.66
CA VAL A 444 -9.34 14.88 0.37
C VAL A 444 -10.59 14.94 1.27
N VAL A 445 -11.18 13.78 1.57
CA VAL A 445 -12.42 13.68 2.35
C VAL A 445 -12.27 14.25 3.76
N HIS A 446 -13.30 14.91 4.26
CA HIS A 446 -13.35 15.42 5.64
C HIS A 446 -14.09 14.46 6.55
N ARG A 447 -13.74 14.48 7.84
CA ARG A 447 -14.36 13.67 8.88
C ARG A 447 -15.10 14.54 9.87
N ASN A 448 -16.32 14.13 10.17
CA ASN A 448 -17.10 14.57 11.32
C ASN A 448 -18.03 13.42 11.68
N TYR A 449 -17.52 12.49 12.48
CA TYR A 449 -18.21 11.23 12.77
C TYR A 449 -18.03 10.83 14.22
N GLN A 450 -19.04 10.18 14.80
CA GLN A 450 -18.89 9.68 16.17
C GLN A 450 -17.91 8.51 16.19
N ASN A 451 -17.08 8.47 17.22
CA ASN A 451 -16.26 7.31 17.54
C ASN A 451 -17.13 6.07 17.82
N TYR A 452 -16.50 4.90 18.01
CA TYR A 452 -17.22 3.64 18.20
C TYR A 452 -18.22 3.63 19.37
N THR A 453 -18.02 4.45 20.41
CA THR A 453 -18.94 4.55 21.55
C THR A 453 -20.15 5.46 21.28
N GLY A 454 -20.05 6.39 20.32
CA GLY A 454 -21.08 7.38 20.06
C GLY A 454 -20.98 8.66 20.92
N TYR A 455 -19.95 8.78 21.77
CA TYR A 455 -19.82 9.87 22.75
C TYR A 455 -18.79 10.94 22.37
N THR A 456 -17.90 10.66 21.43
CA THR A 456 -16.86 11.61 21.01
C THR A 456 -16.87 11.75 19.50
N THR A 457 -17.00 12.99 19.03
CA THR A 457 -16.85 13.32 17.62
C THR A 457 -15.37 13.27 17.23
N LEU A 458 -15.05 12.48 16.22
CA LEU A 458 -13.78 12.47 15.52
C LEU A 458 -13.88 13.43 14.33
N GLU A 459 -13.01 14.45 14.31
CA GLU A 459 -12.98 15.47 13.26
C GLU A 459 -11.65 15.49 12.51
N ASN A 460 -11.72 15.63 11.19
CA ASN A 460 -10.58 15.94 10.33
C ASN A 460 -11.06 16.87 9.21
N LYS A 461 -10.46 18.06 9.09
CA LYS A 461 -10.80 19.08 8.08
C LYS A 461 -9.58 19.47 7.25
N THR A 462 -8.57 18.60 7.21
CA THR A 462 -7.26 18.92 6.62
C THR A 462 -7.24 18.74 5.11
N GLY A 463 -8.10 17.91 4.52
CA GLY A 463 -8.20 17.75 3.06
C GLY A 463 -8.38 19.10 2.35
N ARG A 464 -7.52 19.41 1.37
CA ARG A 464 -7.48 20.73 0.71
C ARG A 464 -7.14 20.68 -0.78
N ASN A 465 -5.90 20.37 -1.15
CA ASN A 465 -5.46 20.31 -2.54
C ASN A 465 -5.30 18.83 -2.93
N ASP A 466 -6.30 18.27 -3.60
CA ASP A 466 -6.36 16.89 -4.11
C ASP A 466 -5.45 16.74 -5.33
N PHE A 467 -4.30 16.09 -5.19
CA PHE A 467 -3.31 15.81 -6.21
C PHE A 467 -3.77 14.66 -7.09
N ILE A 468 -3.65 14.82 -8.41
CA ILE A 468 -4.06 13.75 -9.35
C ILE A 468 -2.95 13.34 -10.31
N VAL A 469 -2.10 14.27 -10.73
CA VAL A 469 -1.02 14.00 -11.70
C VAL A 469 0.23 14.80 -11.35
N ALA A 470 1.33 14.11 -11.10
CA ALA A 470 2.66 14.69 -11.08
C ALA A 470 3.43 14.33 -12.36
N LYS A 471 4.33 15.22 -12.78
CA LYS A 471 5.28 15.00 -13.89
C LYS A 471 6.64 15.54 -13.53
N VAL A 472 7.68 14.88 -14.03
CA VAL A 472 9.07 15.26 -13.80
C VAL A 472 9.85 15.19 -15.11
N THR A 473 10.64 16.23 -15.40
CA THR A 473 11.63 16.21 -16.48
C THR A 473 12.87 17.00 -16.04
N LYS A 474 13.89 17.03 -16.89
CA LYS A 474 15.17 17.69 -16.58
C LYS A 474 15.79 18.30 -17.83
N ASP A 475 16.75 19.18 -17.60
CA ASP A 475 17.77 19.56 -18.56
C ASP A 475 19.16 19.57 -17.92
N THR A 476 20.15 20.15 -18.61
CA THR A 476 21.54 20.23 -18.13
C THR A 476 21.72 21.03 -16.83
N LYS A 477 20.77 21.90 -16.47
CA LYS A 477 20.87 22.83 -15.33
C LYS A 477 19.81 22.59 -14.27
N ASN A 478 18.61 22.15 -14.66
CA ASN A 478 17.45 22.09 -13.79
C ASN A 478 16.75 20.73 -13.83
N ILE A 479 16.03 20.44 -12.75
CA ILE A 479 14.96 19.45 -12.71
C ILE A 479 13.65 20.21 -12.56
N TYR A 480 12.65 19.82 -13.33
CA TYR A 480 11.35 20.47 -13.37
C TYR A 480 10.32 19.54 -12.77
N PHE A 481 9.51 20.08 -11.87
CA PHE A 481 8.43 19.37 -11.22
C PHE A 481 7.11 20.05 -11.55
N TYR A 482 6.14 19.24 -11.93
CA TYR A 482 4.76 19.63 -12.21
C TYR A 482 3.83 18.82 -11.33
N ILE A 483 2.76 19.48 -10.88
CA ILE A 483 1.66 18.87 -10.16
C ILE A 483 0.34 19.45 -10.66
N GLN A 484 -0.64 18.59 -10.81
CA GLN A 484 -2.02 18.93 -11.10
C GLN A 484 -2.91 18.42 -9.98
N THR A 485 -3.84 19.25 -9.57
CA THR A 485 -4.90 18.92 -8.61
C THR A 485 -6.24 18.68 -9.30
N HIS A 486 -7.16 18.00 -8.64
CA HIS A 486 -8.52 17.78 -9.13
C HIS A 486 -9.24 19.12 -9.33
N ASP A 487 -9.32 19.92 -8.27
CA ASP A 487 -9.87 21.28 -8.29
C ASP A 487 -8.75 22.35 -8.38
N ASN A 488 -9.14 23.62 -8.53
CA ASN A 488 -8.16 24.71 -8.55
C ASN A 488 -7.28 24.73 -7.28
N ILE A 489 -5.98 24.96 -7.47
CA ILE A 489 -5.03 25.03 -6.36
C ILE A 489 -5.42 26.19 -5.44
N SER A 490 -5.51 25.90 -4.14
CA SER A 490 -5.83 26.89 -3.13
C SER A 490 -4.78 28.01 -3.05
N ASN A 491 -5.21 29.21 -2.70
CA ASN A 491 -4.32 30.37 -2.63
C ASN A 491 -3.25 30.22 -1.53
N LEU A 492 -1.99 30.53 -1.89
CA LEU A 492 -0.92 30.70 -0.91
C LEU A 492 -1.05 32.05 -0.21
N THR A 493 -1.47 32.06 1.05
CA THR A 493 -1.65 33.27 1.87
C THR A 493 -0.61 33.36 3.00
N ALA A 494 -0.69 34.42 3.79
CA ALA A 494 0.08 34.57 5.02
C ALA A 494 -0.35 33.60 6.14
N PHE A 495 -1.45 32.84 6.01
CA PHE A 495 -1.91 31.89 7.03
C PHE A 495 -1.87 30.44 6.56
N THR A 496 -1.66 30.21 5.27
CA THR A 496 -1.61 28.85 4.71
C THR A 496 -0.42 28.09 5.30
N LYS A 497 -0.71 26.96 5.95
CA LYS A 497 0.28 26.03 6.50
C LYS A 497 0.53 24.90 5.51
N GLN A 498 1.77 24.40 5.50
CA GLN A 498 2.17 23.14 4.86
C GLN A 498 1.57 23.02 3.44
N TRP A 499 1.80 24.02 2.59
CA TRP A 499 1.12 24.15 1.30
C TRP A 499 1.95 23.58 0.16
N MET A 500 1.34 22.68 -0.62
CA MET A 500 1.88 22.11 -1.86
C MET A 500 3.36 21.73 -1.71
N MET A 501 3.70 20.89 -0.75
CA MET A 501 5.08 20.53 -0.43
C MET A 501 5.57 19.42 -1.36
N LEU A 502 6.85 19.46 -1.71
CA LEU A 502 7.52 18.40 -2.46
C LEU A 502 8.69 17.87 -1.64
N TYR A 503 8.65 16.60 -1.24
CA TYR A 503 9.75 15.90 -0.60
C TYR A 503 10.58 15.16 -1.64
N LEU A 504 11.91 15.20 -1.49
CA LEU A 504 12.87 14.60 -2.44
C LEU A 504 13.91 13.78 -1.69
N ASN A 505 14.03 12.52 -2.09
CA ASN A 505 15.14 11.63 -1.79
C ASN A 505 15.98 11.50 -3.07
N THR A 506 17.13 12.18 -3.09
CA THR A 506 17.94 12.40 -4.29
C THR A 506 19.04 11.38 -4.49
N ASP A 507 19.33 10.57 -3.46
CA ASP A 507 20.29 9.49 -3.50
C ASP A 507 19.65 8.10 -3.40
N THR A 508 18.31 8.04 -3.30
CA THR A 508 17.49 6.83 -3.08
C THR A 508 17.88 6.05 -1.83
N CYS A 509 18.51 6.72 -0.86
CA CYS A 509 19.01 6.12 0.38
C CYS A 509 18.12 6.52 1.54
N TYR A 510 17.36 5.57 2.08
CA TYR A 510 16.46 5.82 3.20
C TYR A 510 17.17 5.97 4.56
N LYS A 511 18.51 6.00 4.57
CA LYS A 511 19.34 6.24 5.77
C LYS A 511 19.80 7.69 5.88
N THR A 512 19.58 8.50 4.85
CA THR A 512 19.91 9.91 4.76
C THR A 512 18.62 10.71 4.69
N GLY A 513 18.59 11.90 5.30
CA GLY A 513 17.38 12.69 5.38
C GLY A 513 16.38 12.19 6.43
N TRP A 514 15.32 12.96 6.64
CA TRP A 514 14.20 12.54 7.48
C TRP A 514 13.31 11.59 6.67
N GLU A 515 13.14 10.35 7.14
CA GLU A 515 12.38 9.30 6.41
C GLU A 515 12.91 9.04 4.98
N GLY A 516 14.19 9.32 4.73
CA GLY A 516 14.81 9.24 3.41
C GLY A 516 14.86 10.57 2.64
N TYR A 517 14.18 11.63 3.09
CA TYR A 517 14.10 12.88 2.33
C TYR A 517 15.25 13.83 2.64
N ASP A 518 16.13 13.99 1.65
CA ASP A 518 17.26 14.92 1.66
C ASP A 518 16.81 16.39 1.56
N TYR A 519 15.74 16.64 0.80
CA TYR A 519 15.25 17.97 0.51
C TYR A 519 13.71 18.06 0.60
N MET A 520 13.24 19.27 0.84
CA MET A 520 11.82 19.61 0.78
C MET A 520 11.64 20.98 0.11
N VAL A 521 10.74 21.09 -0.85
CA VAL A 521 10.24 22.39 -1.31
C VAL A 521 8.98 22.71 -0.53
N THR A 522 8.99 23.83 0.20
CA THR A 522 7.84 24.26 1.00
C THR A 522 7.84 25.78 1.18
N ARG A 523 6.78 26.30 1.76
CA ARG A 523 6.71 27.68 2.21
C ARG A 523 7.54 27.85 3.49
N ASP A 524 8.64 28.60 3.40
CA ASP A 524 9.49 28.92 4.54
C ASP A 524 8.72 29.65 5.64
N LYS A 525 8.96 29.24 6.90
CA LYS A 525 8.24 29.80 8.05
C LYS A 525 8.67 31.25 8.36
N VAL A 526 9.94 31.59 8.10
CA VAL A 526 10.59 32.88 8.38
C VAL A 526 10.41 33.86 7.22
N THR A 527 10.95 33.56 6.04
CA THR A 527 10.91 34.42 4.85
C THR A 527 9.53 34.48 4.21
N ARG A 528 8.64 33.53 4.55
CA ARG A 528 7.29 33.37 4.00
C ARG A 528 7.27 33.07 2.49
N LYS A 529 8.43 32.86 1.87
CA LYS A 529 8.60 32.53 0.46
C LYS A 529 8.54 31.02 0.25
N TYR A 530 8.22 30.61 -0.97
CA TYR A 530 8.30 29.20 -1.35
C TYR A 530 9.78 28.90 -1.66
N SER A 531 10.35 27.89 -0.99
CA SER A 531 11.80 27.72 -0.87
C SER A 531 12.20 26.25 -0.91
N LEU A 532 13.41 26.00 -1.39
CA LEU A 532 14.08 24.72 -1.26
C LEU A 532 14.74 24.64 0.12
N MET A 533 14.48 23.53 0.80
CA MET A 533 15.04 23.21 2.10
C MET A 533 15.94 21.97 2.00
N ARG A 534 17.04 21.96 2.74
CA ARG A 534 17.89 20.79 2.95
C ARG A 534 17.65 20.20 4.33
N ASN A 535 17.61 18.88 4.42
CA ASN A 535 17.47 18.18 5.69
C ASN A 535 18.71 18.37 6.60
N ILE A 536 18.46 18.41 7.91
CA ILE A 536 19.51 18.49 8.93
C ILE A 536 19.44 17.25 9.84
N SER A 537 20.55 16.53 9.91
CA SER A 537 20.77 15.45 10.89
C SER A 537 19.72 14.33 10.87
N ASN A 538 19.11 14.04 9.72
CA ASN A 538 18.07 13.01 9.54
C ASN A 538 16.86 13.21 10.47
N GLN A 539 16.58 14.45 10.86
CA GLN A 539 15.42 14.84 11.67
C GLN A 539 14.50 15.70 10.82
N TYR A 540 13.24 15.90 11.23
CA TYR A 540 12.34 16.88 10.60
C TYR A 540 12.79 18.32 10.93
N LYS A 541 13.96 18.68 10.41
CA LYS A 541 14.68 19.93 10.59
C LYS A 541 15.30 20.30 9.26
N TRP A 542 15.19 21.57 8.92
CA TRP A 542 15.31 22.03 7.54
C TRP A 542 16.09 23.35 7.48
N GLU A 543 17.11 23.40 6.63
CA GLU A 543 17.90 24.59 6.30
C GLU A 543 17.41 25.17 4.97
N ASN A 544 17.13 26.48 4.91
CA ASN A 544 16.70 27.15 3.68
C ASN A 544 17.89 27.39 2.73
N LEU A 545 17.80 26.86 1.51
CA LEU A 545 18.81 27.01 0.47
C LEU A 545 18.50 28.11 -0.56
N GLY A 546 17.29 28.65 -0.56
CA GLY A 546 16.87 29.70 -1.49
C GLY A 546 15.41 29.63 -1.88
N GLU A 547 14.94 30.70 -2.52
CA GLU A 547 13.59 30.81 -3.06
C GLU A 547 13.42 30.01 -4.34
N ILE A 548 12.25 29.40 -4.50
CA ILE A 548 11.78 28.72 -5.70
C ILE A 548 10.58 29.49 -6.27
N THR A 549 10.75 30.01 -7.49
CA THR A 549 9.66 30.64 -8.24
C THR A 549 8.76 29.55 -8.81
N ARG A 550 7.48 29.59 -8.42
CA ARG A 550 6.43 28.68 -8.89
C ARG A 550 5.49 29.40 -9.84
N TYR A 551 4.93 28.64 -10.77
CA TYR A 551 3.92 29.10 -11.73
C TYR A 551 2.66 28.31 -11.48
N VAL A 552 1.55 29.02 -11.27
CA VAL A 552 0.25 28.42 -10.94
C VAL A 552 -0.77 28.93 -11.95
N GLU A 553 -1.50 28.01 -12.58
CA GLU A 553 -2.63 28.30 -13.47
C GLU A 553 -3.76 27.33 -13.15
N GLY A 554 -4.83 27.83 -12.53
CA GLY A 554 -5.97 27.02 -12.12
C GLY A 554 -5.57 25.88 -11.19
N ASN A 555 -5.71 24.64 -11.67
CA ASN A 555 -5.38 23.41 -10.96
C ASN A 555 -3.97 22.87 -11.24
N LYS A 556 -3.08 23.67 -11.85
CA LYS A 556 -1.74 23.21 -12.26
C LYS A 556 -0.67 24.10 -11.66
N MET A 557 0.40 23.49 -11.17
CA MET A 557 1.60 24.18 -10.70
C MET A 557 2.86 23.52 -11.24
N TYR A 558 3.86 24.32 -11.58
CA TYR A 558 5.20 23.82 -11.85
C TYR A 558 6.30 24.79 -11.42
N PHE A 559 7.51 24.27 -11.25
CA PHE A 559 8.73 25.03 -10.97
C PHE A 559 9.98 24.26 -11.39
N ALA A 560 11.12 24.94 -11.32
CA ALA A 560 12.44 24.37 -11.54
C ALA A 560 13.26 24.37 -10.24
N ILE A 561 14.08 23.33 -10.06
CA ILE A 561 15.13 23.29 -9.05
C ILE A 561 16.48 23.14 -9.75
N SER A 562 17.44 24.00 -9.40
CA SER A 562 18.81 23.87 -9.91
C SER A 562 19.42 22.55 -9.46
N ARG A 563 19.97 21.80 -10.42
CA ARG A 563 20.70 20.55 -10.16
C ARG A 563 21.87 20.74 -9.19
N SER A 564 22.52 21.91 -9.21
CA SER A 564 23.63 22.20 -8.29
C SER A 564 23.18 22.30 -6.83
N LEU A 565 21.95 22.75 -6.57
CA LEU A 565 21.42 22.83 -5.20
C LEU A 565 21.09 21.44 -4.63
N LEU A 566 20.76 20.49 -5.52
CA LEU A 566 20.50 19.09 -5.20
C LEU A 566 21.76 18.22 -5.18
N GLY A 567 22.96 18.79 -5.35
CA GLY A 567 24.20 17.99 -5.44
C GLY A 567 24.23 17.06 -6.66
N MET A 568 23.59 17.50 -7.75
CA MET A 568 23.46 16.81 -9.04
C MET A 568 24.10 17.58 -10.20
N ASP A 569 25.08 18.44 -9.90
CA ASP A 569 25.89 19.14 -10.89
C ASP A 569 26.81 18.19 -11.69
N GLY A 570 27.54 18.74 -12.68
CA GLY A 570 28.51 17.98 -13.48
C GLY A 570 27.94 16.84 -14.34
N GLY A 571 26.62 16.84 -14.59
CA GLY A 571 25.97 15.77 -15.36
C GLY A 571 25.72 14.47 -14.58
N LYS A 572 25.77 14.51 -13.24
CA LYS A 572 25.44 13.37 -12.37
C LYS A 572 23.99 12.93 -12.60
N GLU A 573 23.78 11.71 -13.07
CA GLU A 573 22.45 11.15 -13.24
C GLU A 573 22.15 10.12 -12.14
N CYS A 574 21.06 10.36 -11.41
CA CYS A 574 20.55 9.46 -10.38
C CYS A 574 19.03 9.35 -10.51
N ASP A 575 18.50 8.27 -9.94
CA ASP A 575 17.07 8.14 -9.72
C ASP A 575 16.68 9.03 -8.54
N ILE A 576 15.44 9.52 -8.54
CA ILE A 576 14.89 10.38 -7.48
C ILE A 576 13.60 9.75 -7.00
N ASP A 577 13.52 9.49 -5.70
CA ASP A 577 12.27 9.15 -5.04
C ASP A 577 11.63 10.46 -4.56
N PHE A 578 10.36 10.70 -4.91
CA PHE A 578 9.68 11.94 -4.59
C PHE A 578 8.22 11.74 -4.18
N LYS A 579 7.73 12.72 -3.42
CA LYS A 579 6.37 12.76 -2.87
C LYS A 579 5.86 14.19 -2.78
N TRP A 580 4.60 14.39 -3.13
CA TRP A 580 3.86 15.61 -2.83
C TRP A 580 3.04 15.45 -1.57
N ALA A 581 2.90 16.53 -0.80
CA ALA A 581 2.02 16.57 0.36
C ALA A 581 1.41 17.96 0.55
N ASP A 582 0.17 18.03 0.99
CA ASP A 582 -0.52 19.26 1.32
C ASP A 582 -1.20 19.14 2.67
N ASN A 583 -1.13 20.21 3.46
CA ASN A 583 -1.81 20.40 4.73
C ASN A 583 -1.58 19.32 5.81
N THR A 584 -0.44 18.64 5.78
CA THR A 584 0.01 17.74 6.86
C THR A 584 0.39 18.53 8.13
N PRO A 585 0.62 17.88 9.29
CA PRO A 585 1.05 18.57 10.50
C PRO A 585 2.38 19.35 10.35
N ASP A 586 2.58 20.34 11.21
CA ASP A 586 3.78 21.21 11.21
C ASP A 586 5.10 20.46 11.49
N ASN A 587 5.01 19.32 12.18
CA ASN A 587 6.08 18.37 12.47
C ASN A 587 5.49 16.96 12.31
N PRO A 588 5.34 16.48 11.08
CA PRO A 588 4.63 15.24 10.80
C PRO A 588 5.44 14.04 11.29
N ASN A 589 4.71 13.01 11.71
CA ASN A 589 5.15 11.62 11.66
C ASN A 589 4.84 11.08 10.26
N ILE A 590 5.64 10.16 9.72
CA ILE A 590 5.35 9.53 8.41
C ILE A 590 3.94 8.91 8.36
N LEU A 591 3.39 8.45 9.50
CA LEU A 591 2.03 7.91 9.57
C LEU A 591 0.94 8.97 9.37
N ASP A 592 1.25 10.27 9.52
CA ASP A 592 0.30 11.34 9.23
C ASP A 592 -0.01 11.42 7.73
N PHE A 593 0.86 10.87 6.87
CA PHE A 593 0.64 10.78 5.42
C PHE A 593 -0.49 9.83 5.01
N TYR A 594 -1.04 9.07 5.96
CA TYR A 594 -2.25 8.26 5.73
C TYR A 594 -3.53 8.98 6.19
N ILE A 595 -3.44 10.16 6.82
CA ILE A 595 -4.55 10.76 7.56
C ILE A 595 -4.82 12.20 7.13
N ASP A 596 -3.77 13.03 7.09
CA ASP A 596 -3.93 14.47 7.05
C ASP A 596 -3.62 15.06 5.68
N GLY A 597 -4.55 15.89 5.23
CA GLY A 597 -4.44 16.66 4.01
C GLY A 597 -4.53 15.77 2.79
N ASP A 598 -3.54 15.91 1.91
CA ASP A 598 -3.37 15.01 0.77
C ASP A 598 -1.90 14.67 0.55
N VAL A 599 -1.62 13.45 0.09
CA VAL A 599 -0.26 12.94 -0.11
C VAL A 599 -0.17 12.02 -1.32
N ALA A 600 0.58 12.45 -2.32
CA ALA A 600 0.79 11.72 -3.57
C ALA A 600 2.25 11.25 -3.75
N PRO A 601 2.53 9.94 -3.82
CA PRO A 601 1.58 8.84 -3.72
C PRO A 601 1.19 8.58 -2.25
N ASN A 602 0.11 7.83 -2.04
CA ASN A 602 -0.47 7.54 -0.74
C ASN A 602 0.51 7.05 0.34
N GLY A 603 0.22 7.40 1.60
CA GLY A 603 0.93 6.87 2.77
C GLY A 603 2.43 7.11 2.71
N ARG A 604 3.24 6.08 3.01
CA ARG A 604 4.71 6.19 2.99
C ARG A 604 5.36 5.99 1.61
N PHE A 605 4.57 5.72 0.56
CA PHE A 605 5.13 5.44 -0.76
C PHE A 605 5.82 6.65 -1.38
N ASN A 606 6.68 6.40 -2.37
CA ASN A 606 7.27 7.40 -3.24
C ASN A 606 7.10 7.01 -4.69
N TYR A 607 6.97 8.02 -5.54
CA TYR A 607 7.20 7.86 -6.97
C TYR A 607 8.69 7.78 -7.22
N ARG A 608 9.14 6.96 -8.18
CA ARG A 608 10.53 6.91 -8.62
C ARG A 608 10.69 7.47 -10.03
N TYR A 609 11.41 8.58 -10.16
CA TYR A 609 11.87 9.12 -11.43
C TYR A 609 13.21 8.50 -11.83
N LYS A 610 13.25 7.74 -12.94
CA LYS A 610 14.46 7.04 -13.44
C LYS A 610 15.43 7.97 -14.16
N GLY A 611 15.95 8.98 -13.47
CA GLY A 611 16.85 9.99 -14.03
C GLY A 611 18.16 9.41 -14.60
N SER A 612 18.63 8.27 -14.07
CA SER A 612 19.83 7.55 -14.54
C SER A 612 19.69 6.92 -15.92
N ALA A 613 18.45 6.65 -16.37
CA ALA A 613 18.18 5.96 -17.64
C ALA A 613 18.16 6.90 -18.86
N ILE A 614 18.12 8.22 -18.67
CA ILE A 614 17.86 9.22 -19.72
C ILE A 614 19.18 9.84 -20.23
N SER A 615 20.21 9.02 -20.45
CA SER A 615 21.46 9.50 -21.06
C SER A 615 21.27 9.67 -22.57
N THR A 616 20.78 10.83 -23.01
CA THR A 616 20.82 11.22 -24.42
C THR A 616 22.05 12.07 -24.69
N THR A 617 23.18 11.41 -24.93
CA THR A 617 24.07 11.93 -25.99
C THR A 617 23.59 11.29 -27.28
N SER A 618 23.33 12.10 -28.30
CA SER A 618 22.77 11.69 -29.58
C SER A 618 23.58 10.56 -30.22
N ILE A 619 23.11 9.31 -30.11
CA ILE A 619 23.62 8.21 -30.92
C ILE A 619 22.85 8.25 -32.23
N LYS A 620 23.48 8.81 -33.28
CA LYS A 620 23.11 8.50 -34.66
C LYS A 620 23.07 6.99 -34.81
N ASN A 621 21.95 6.45 -35.28
CA ASN A 621 21.73 5.08 -35.76
C ASN A 621 22.98 4.18 -35.71
N ILE A 622 23.04 3.30 -34.71
CA ILE A 622 23.89 2.12 -34.79
C ILE A 622 22.93 0.93 -34.79
N ASN A 623 22.99 0.18 -35.89
CA ASN A 623 22.35 -1.11 -36.02
C ASN A 623 22.59 -1.94 -34.77
N VAL A 624 21.52 -2.51 -34.24
CA VAL A 624 21.56 -3.42 -33.10
C VAL A 624 22.28 -4.69 -33.55
N GLU A 625 23.56 -4.79 -33.22
CA GLU A 625 24.23 -6.07 -32.98
C GLU A 625 24.44 -6.22 -31.47
N GLN A 626 23.93 -7.32 -30.92
CA GLN A 626 24.09 -7.73 -29.54
C GLN A 626 25.56 -8.04 -29.24
N ASP A 627 26.32 -7.07 -28.74
CA ASP A 627 27.68 -7.28 -28.23
C ASP A 627 27.72 -7.20 -26.69
N ILE A 628 27.38 -8.30 -26.01
CA ILE A 628 27.78 -8.50 -24.61
C ILE A 628 29.27 -8.91 -24.63
N ILE A 629 30.09 -8.35 -23.74
CA ILE A 629 31.57 -8.39 -23.91
C ILE A 629 32.26 -9.28 -22.87
N ALA A 630 31.85 -9.17 -21.60
CA ALA A 630 32.27 -10.06 -20.52
C ALA A 630 31.30 -9.99 -19.33
N ASN A 631 31.16 -11.06 -18.56
CA ASN A 631 30.30 -11.16 -17.37
C ASN A 631 31.12 -11.55 -16.14
N ILE A 632 30.95 -10.83 -15.04
CA ILE A 632 31.50 -11.25 -13.74
C ILE A 632 30.58 -12.34 -13.20
N ARG A 633 31.12 -13.55 -13.01
CA ARG A 633 30.42 -14.71 -12.47
C ARG A 633 30.51 -14.76 -10.94
N SER A 634 31.66 -14.40 -10.39
CA SER A 634 31.82 -14.22 -8.95
C SER A 634 32.96 -13.28 -8.61
N CYS A 635 32.91 -12.72 -7.41
CA CYS A 635 33.94 -11.88 -6.81
C CYS A 635 34.19 -12.38 -5.39
N HIS A 636 35.42 -12.76 -5.06
CA HIS A 636 35.81 -13.18 -3.72
C HIS A 636 36.91 -12.27 -3.18
N TYR A 637 36.66 -11.64 -2.03
CA TYR A 637 37.65 -10.84 -1.31
C TYR A 637 38.14 -11.57 -0.07
N LYS A 638 39.45 -11.80 0.04
CA LYS A 638 40.07 -12.40 1.23
C LYS A 638 41.51 -11.89 1.40
N ASN A 639 41.84 -11.45 2.61
CA ASN A 639 43.20 -11.01 2.99
C ASN A 639 43.84 -9.98 2.02
N GLY A 640 43.09 -8.94 1.62
CA GLY A 640 43.59 -7.89 0.73
C GLY A 640 43.74 -8.29 -0.74
N LYS A 641 43.20 -9.44 -1.14
CA LYS A 641 43.17 -9.92 -2.53
C LYS A 641 41.74 -10.14 -3.00
N ILE A 642 41.49 -9.79 -4.26
CA ILE A 642 40.25 -10.04 -4.98
C ILE A 642 40.51 -11.11 -6.04
N GLN A 643 39.67 -12.13 -6.07
CA GLN A 643 39.51 -13.05 -7.19
C GLN A 643 38.23 -12.73 -7.94
N LEU A 644 38.34 -12.39 -9.22
CA LEU A 644 37.21 -12.24 -10.13
C LEU A 644 37.19 -13.42 -11.08
N ASN A 645 36.06 -14.11 -11.14
CA ASN A 645 35.79 -15.08 -12.21
C ASN A 645 34.97 -14.36 -13.29
N ILE A 646 35.55 -14.22 -14.48
CA ILE A 646 35.01 -13.42 -15.58
C ILE A 646 34.83 -14.33 -16.79
N GLN A 647 33.60 -14.45 -17.27
CA GLN A 647 33.34 -15.08 -18.55
C GLN A 647 33.44 -14.01 -19.65
N ALA A 648 34.50 -14.04 -20.45
CA ALA A 648 34.65 -13.16 -21.60
C ALA A 648 34.01 -13.80 -22.84
N LEU A 649 33.27 -13.00 -23.61
CA LEU A 649 32.55 -13.49 -24.78
C LEU A 649 33.39 -13.41 -26.07
N ASN A 650 34.52 -12.71 -26.03
CA ASN A 650 35.54 -12.68 -27.09
C ASN A 650 36.92 -12.39 -26.49
N ASP A 651 37.97 -12.72 -27.24
CA ASP A 651 39.35 -12.32 -26.94
C ASP A 651 39.50 -10.79 -27.03
N GLY A 652 40.23 -10.17 -26.11
CA GLY A 652 40.54 -8.74 -26.26
C GLY A 652 41.40 -8.14 -25.16
N LYS A 653 41.97 -6.96 -25.47
CA LYS A 653 42.67 -6.16 -24.47
C LYS A 653 41.65 -5.56 -23.53
N SER A 654 41.86 -5.76 -22.24
CA SER A 654 40.92 -5.39 -21.19
C SER A 654 41.59 -4.63 -20.05
N SER A 655 40.83 -3.77 -19.39
CA SER A 655 41.16 -3.20 -18.10
C SER A 655 40.06 -3.52 -17.10
N ILE A 656 40.44 -3.98 -15.92
CA ILE A 656 39.54 -4.21 -14.80
C ILE A 656 39.85 -3.14 -13.78
N THR A 657 38.84 -2.39 -13.39
CA THR A 657 38.94 -1.30 -12.41
C THR A 657 37.96 -1.58 -11.29
N VAL A 658 38.43 -1.51 -10.04
CA VAL A 658 37.68 -1.86 -8.84
C VAL A 658 37.53 -0.62 -7.98
N TYR A 659 36.31 -0.35 -7.53
CA TYR A 659 35.98 0.82 -6.73
C TYR A 659 35.38 0.45 -5.37
N SER A 660 35.57 1.35 -4.41
CA SER A 660 34.95 1.31 -3.09
C SER A 660 33.49 1.73 -3.14
N GLN A 661 32.79 1.58 -2.01
CA GLN A 661 31.42 2.04 -1.85
C GLN A 661 31.22 3.53 -2.16
N ASN A 662 32.25 4.35 -1.92
CA ASN A 662 32.22 5.80 -2.14
C ASN A 662 32.72 6.19 -3.55
N GLY A 663 32.93 5.21 -4.45
CA GLY A 663 33.43 5.45 -5.80
C GLY A 663 34.94 5.67 -5.90
N GLU A 664 35.70 5.49 -4.81
CA GLU A 664 37.16 5.62 -4.85
C GLU A 664 37.79 4.44 -5.58
N LEU A 665 38.77 4.70 -6.45
CA LEU A 665 39.55 3.66 -7.11
C LEU A 665 40.37 2.85 -6.08
N ILE A 666 40.08 1.55 -5.94
CA ILE A 666 40.80 0.63 -5.06
C ILE A 666 41.93 -0.08 -5.82
N SER A 667 41.65 -0.55 -7.03
CA SER A 667 42.60 -1.35 -7.81
C SER A 667 42.32 -1.24 -9.30
N ARG A 668 43.36 -1.39 -10.12
CA ARG A 668 43.25 -1.47 -11.57
C ARG A 668 44.24 -2.48 -12.13
N LYS A 669 43.81 -3.29 -13.08
CA LYS A 669 44.66 -4.24 -13.80
C LYS A 669 44.35 -4.23 -15.28
N ASN A 670 45.35 -4.01 -16.11
CA ASN A 670 45.27 -4.23 -17.55
C ASN A 670 45.69 -5.67 -17.85
N LEU A 671 44.96 -6.35 -18.71
CA LEU A 671 45.18 -7.74 -19.09
C LEU A 671 44.59 -8.00 -20.48
N ARG A 672 44.76 -9.23 -20.98
CA ARG A 672 43.99 -9.73 -22.11
C ARG A 672 43.04 -10.79 -21.56
N LEU A 673 41.73 -10.61 -21.77
CA LEU A 673 40.76 -11.67 -21.51
C LEU A 673 40.69 -12.59 -22.73
N ILE A 674 40.62 -13.88 -22.48
CA ILE A 674 40.46 -14.92 -23.51
C ILE A 674 39.00 -15.36 -23.51
N HIS A 675 38.41 -15.61 -24.67
CA HIS A 675 37.06 -16.14 -24.80
C HIS A 675 36.84 -17.36 -23.87
N GLY A 676 35.77 -17.32 -23.07
CA GLY A 676 35.49 -18.28 -22.02
C GLY A 676 35.81 -17.75 -20.61
N ASP A 677 36.05 -18.66 -19.67
CA ASP A 677 36.22 -18.30 -18.25
C ASP A 677 37.66 -17.87 -17.93
N ASN A 678 37.79 -16.75 -17.23
CA ASN A 678 39.04 -16.15 -16.82
C ASN A 678 39.04 -15.93 -15.31
N ALA A 679 40.07 -16.40 -14.61
CA ALA A 679 40.29 -16.07 -13.21
C ALA A 679 41.29 -14.90 -13.09
N VAL A 680 40.83 -13.75 -12.59
CA VAL A 680 41.65 -12.55 -12.46
C VAL A 680 41.86 -12.19 -11.01
N TRP A 681 43.12 -12.06 -10.63
CA TRP A 681 43.54 -11.67 -9.29
C TRP A 681 44.02 -10.23 -9.25
N LEU A 682 43.50 -9.46 -8.29
CA LEU A 682 43.89 -8.08 -8.00
C LEU A 682 44.23 -7.92 -6.51
N ASN A 683 45.20 -7.07 -6.20
CA ASN A 683 45.41 -6.61 -4.83
C ASN A 683 44.47 -5.44 -4.55
N ALA A 684 43.86 -5.40 -3.37
CA ALA A 684 42.92 -4.38 -2.97
C ALA A 684 43.07 -4.08 -1.48
N SER A 685 43.13 -2.79 -1.14
CA SER A 685 43.29 -2.34 0.25
C SER A 685 42.02 -2.51 1.11
N ARG A 686 40.87 -2.76 0.48
CA ARG A 686 39.56 -2.93 1.12
C ARG A 686 38.59 -3.68 0.19
N GLN A 687 37.46 -4.12 0.74
CA GLN A 687 36.46 -4.93 0.02
C GLN A 687 35.89 -4.15 -1.19
N PRO A 688 35.79 -4.78 -2.38
CA PRO A 688 35.22 -4.16 -3.56
C PRO A 688 33.70 -4.07 -3.47
N VAL A 689 33.13 -2.99 -4.00
CA VAL A 689 31.66 -2.84 -4.13
C VAL A 689 31.26 -2.70 -5.60
N ILE A 690 32.14 -2.16 -6.44
CA ILE A 690 31.90 -1.96 -7.87
C ILE A 690 33.11 -2.44 -8.65
N VAL A 691 32.86 -3.20 -9.72
CA VAL A 691 33.89 -3.61 -10.69
C VAL A 691 33.47 -3.17 -12.08
N GLN A 692 34.37 -2.45 -12.76
CA GLN A 692 34.25 -2.08 -14.17
C GLN A 692 35.23 -2.91 -15.01
N ILE A 693 34.71 -3.57 -16.04
CA ILE A 693 35.51 -4.23 -17.08
C ILE A 693 35.41 -3.38 -18.34
N THR A 694 36.53 -2.88 -18.83
CA THR A 694 36.63 -2.26 -20.15
C THR A 694 37.35 -3.23 -21.08
N GLN A 695 36.79 -3.56 -22.23
CA GLN A 695 37.45 -4.41 -23.24
C GLN A 695 37.24 -3.79 -24.61
N ASN A 696 38.33 -3.61 -25.36
CA ASN A 696 38.35 -2.99 -26.69
C ASN A 696 37.57 -1.64 -26.76
N GLY A 697 37.67 -0.82 -25.72
CA GLY A 697 37.05 0.52 -25.67
C GLY A 697 35.60 0.57 -25.16
N LYS A 698 34.94 -0.58 -24.95
CA LYS A 698 33.58 -0.67 -24.38
C LYS A 698 33.66 -1.09 -22.90
N SER A 699 32.80 -0.55 -22.03
CA SER A 699 32.82 -0.80 -20.58
C SER A 699 31.53 -1.45 -20.07
N LYS A 700 31.66 -2.33 -19.08
CA LYS A 700 30.56 -2.87 -18.27
C LYS A 700 30.87 -2.69 -16.80
N ILE A 701 29.89 -2.21 -16.03
CA ILE A 701 29.98 -2.01 -14.58
C ILE A 701 29.08 -3.03 -13.89
N CYS A 702 29.56 -3.61 -12.80
CA CYS A 702 28.83 -4.57 -11.98
C CYS A 702 28.99 -4.21 -10.51
N LYS A 703 27.88 -4.18 -9.77
CA LYS A 703 27.93 -4.18 -8.30
C LYS A 703 28.24 -5.60 -7.84
N VAL A 704 29.28 -5.75 -7.03
CA VAL A 704 29.69 -7.03 -6.44
C VAL A 704 29.34 -6.97 -4.96
N LEU A 705 28.43 -7.84 -4.52
CA LEU A 705 28.05 -8.00 -3.11
C LEU A 705 29.13 -8.79 -2.36
#